data_AF-A0A2E9E0E7-F1
#
_entry.id   AF-A0A2E9E0E7-F1
#
_cell.length_a   1.000
_cell.length_b   1.000
_cell.length_c   1.000
_cell.angle_alpha   90.00
_cell.angle_beta   90.00
_cell.angle_gamma   90.00
#
_symmetry.space_group_name_H-M   'P 1'
#
loop_
_entity.id
_entity.type
_entity.pdbx_description
1 polymer ?
#
loop_
_entity_poly.entity_id
_entity_poly.type
_entity_poly.pdbx_seq_one_letter_code
_entity_poly.pdbx_strand_id
1 'polypeptide(L)'
;DEQDVEANMKWDVVGSNMDAFDNILTDWTDQSGVDGTLSITPINDQFGTFELEFTVVDSHGQTDTASIVYTVINVNDAPVICDARQDADPNCDNGQINLYTDGTNVNVRSEGFSSYTEPLGDKANDTGNSYIRDMANEQDPIDQVYTWSVSTPADCVQFSKVSVVGDDLVIEENTNWEEGGICDITLDLEDNGQEFCLNSANTITGATSKAVCETNGDTWMGENTAQSVVVPFKVAPVNDVPVIADDTTYNQNNGVLVDSADSTVQWIADGVDYKVTLVEDTTDPDTLTFDLSSIKSDIDHVDADLTWNLRDSDDCDSSNYYTHQINGDILEFTLIPDATTNAPTWEKDMLNNNGIHQVNPTTAGNCPMHLTLSDSAAPPSYMPNYTAFTPNNYQQESVEVDLYVTVDNVKEAVPDYEFRADEGFFFNGVSNIMPGTYVPVDFSIYSSTTTGDAPPNQDGSYTYERLLKVTVHSDGHDEPELPKYYQPPAYGQSLFIDDWQVFITDLTTEVWVEMDVVTCIPGPVCDPTTIQLDEPSSHLSTVGANPNPWSEPGKSTSNRAPAFEDRNWCNNLMSTNSMDADTPLSGVVVQSNCQHTSDSYIATESGFAAQQWQNTGQALPVVVGTIGALSVPSFTPSLIAVCLTGLFVSALVFASRREDDEESFEEEMSDDESAVSPVIATILMVAITVVLSGVVYVWAAQLADVDTKGVPRVTFTAENVDTGNLDTDHWKFTVGQSQTALATQAVFVEVTYTDANGDSASEEINLASTDQVYGFSPFNSDSLVTFGDVTGEEGSETVSSFGSGDDIFVKTHIDGHALVGVTVTVTYSPPVGDGALLVKFTGLAWDQPA
;
A
#
# COMPACT_ATOMS: atom_id res chain seq x y z
N ASP A 1 -5.03 -91.44 -100.21
CA ASP A 1 -4.94 -92.10 -101.52
C ASP A 1 -4.14 -93.40 -101.38
N GLU A 2 -4.53 -94.46 -102.09
CA GLU A 2 -3.82 -95.76 -102.10
C GLU A 2 -2.87 -95.88 -103.32
N GLN A 3 -2.78 -94.84 -104.17
CA GLN A 3 -2.02 -94.85 -105.42
C GLN A 3 -0.73 -94.00 -105.37
N ASP A 4 -0.65 -92.97 -104.53
CA ASP A 4 0.51 -92.10 -104.35
C ASP A 4 1.29 -92.34 -103.04
N VAL A 5 2.59 -92.03 -103.05
CA VAL A 5 3.40 -91.95 -101.83
C VAL A 5 3.12 -90.63 -101.13
N GLU A 6 2.71 -90.69 -99.86
CA GLU A 6 2.32 -89.53 -99.03
C GLU A 6 3.33 -88.38 -99.06
N ALA A 7 4.63 -88.68 -99.09
CA ALA A 7 5.71 -87.68 -99.16
C ALA A 7 5.75 -86.86 -100.48
N ASN A 8 4.99 -87.25 -101.51
CA ASN A 8 4.92 -86.55 -102.79
C ASN A 8 3.68 -85.66 -102.92
N MET A 9 2.78 -85.68 -101.92
CA MET A 9 1.57 -84.85 -101.92
C MET A 9 1.93 -83.42 -101.52
N LYS A 10 1.41 -82.46 -102.28
CA LYS A 10 1.64 -81.03 -102.06
C LYS A 10 0.46 -80.44 -101.30
N TRP A 11 0.75 -79.62 -100.30
CA TRP A 11 -0.26 -78.94 -99.50
C TRP A 11 -0.24 -77.44 -99.77
N ASP A 12 -1.42 -76.87 -99.96
CA ASP A 12 -1.69 -75.44 -99.93
C ASP A 12 -2.48 -75.13 -98.65
N VAL A 13 -2.01 -74.18 -97.86
CA VAL A 13 -2.60 -73.79 -96.56
C VAL A 13 -2.92 -72.30 -96.59
N VAL A 14 -4.20 -71.98 -96.52
CA VAL A 14 -4.72 -70.61 -96.58
C VAL A 14 -5.38 -70.26 -95.24
N GLY A 15 -5.07 -69.08 -94.71
CA GLY A 15 -5.70 -68.54 -93.51
C GLY A 15 -7.03 -67.83 -93.82
N SER A 16 -8.04 -68.06 -93.00
CA SER A 16 -9.36 -67.40 -93.09
C SER A 16 -9.99 -67.23 -91.70
N ASN A 17 -11.09 -66.47 -91.62
CA ASN A 17 -11.94 -66.31 -90.42
C ASN A 17 -11.16 -66.11 -89.11
N MET A 18 -10.46 -64.99 -88.97
CA MET A 18 -9.77 -64.59 -87.74
C MET A 18 -10.72 -63.77 -86.85
N ASP A 19 -10.77 -64.12 -85.57
CA ASP A 19 -11.47 -63.39 -84.53
C ASP A 19 -10.50 -63.22 -83.34
N ALA A 20 -9.89 -62.03 -83.24
CA ALA A 20 -8.88 -61.64 -82.25
C ALA A 20 -8.99 -60.12 -82.01
N PHE A 21 -8.56 -59.65 -80.83
CA PHE A 21 -8.75 -58.27 -80.37
C PHE A 21 -8.29 -57.20 -81.38
N ASP A 22 -7.06 -57.30 -81.91
CA ASP A 22 -6.53 -56.40 -82.94
C ASP A 22 -6.65 -56.95 -84.38
N ASN A 23 -7.45 -58.00 -84.56
CA ASN A 23 -7.58 -58.74 -85.83
C ASN A 23 -6.22 -59.25 -86.36
N ILE A 24 -5.29 -59.54 -85.45
CA ILE A 24 -3.98 -60.16 -85.69
C ILE A 24 -3.73 -61.15 -84.54
N LEU A 25 -3.45 -62.42 -84.86
CA LEU A 25 -3.25 -63.47 -83.85
C LEU A 25 -1.91 -64.21 -83.99
N THR A 26 -1.33 -64.22 -85.18
CA THR A 26 -0.10 -64.96 -85.51
C THR A 26 0.62 -64.24 -86.65
N ASP A 27 1.92 -64.48 -86.80
CA ASP A 27 2.76 -64.02 -87.91
C ASP A 27 2.57 -64.84 -89.21
N TRP A 28 1.50 -65.65 -89.26
CA TRP A 28 1.15 -66.54 -90.36
C TRP A 28 1.04 -65.81 -91.71
N THR A 29 1.58 -66.47 -92.75
CA THR A 29 1.36 -66.10 -94.15
C THR A 29 0.99 -67.36 -94.94
N ASP A 30 0.01 -67.26 -95.84
CA ASP A 30 -0.45 -68.39 -96.66
C ASP A 30 0.73 -69.13 -97.32
N GLN A 31 0.72 -70.45 -97.22
CA GLN A 31 1.79 -71.31 -97.73
C GLN A 31 1.26 -72.16 -98.88
N SER A 32 2.04 -72.29 -99.96
CA SER A 32 1.67 -73.14 -101.11
C SER A 32 2.77 -74.12 -101.48
N GLY A 33 2.37 -75.34 -101.88
CA GLY A 33 3.25 -76.42 -102.29
C GLY A 33 4.19 -76.97 -101.22
N VAL A 34 3.80 -76.87 -99.94
CA VAL A 34 4.60 -77.31 -98.79
C VAL A 34 4.56 -78.84 -98.59
N ASP A 35 5.72 -79.42 -98.26
CA ASP A 35 5.87 -80.83 -97.89
C ASP A 35 6.21 -80.93 -96.38
N GLY A 36 5.31 -81.48 -95.57
CA GLY A 36 5.60 -81.83 -94.17
C GLY A 36 5.10 -80.85 -93.10
N THR A 37 5.92 -80.62 -92.07
CA THR A 37 5.53 -79.96 -90.81
C THR A 37 5.32 -78.45 -90.98
N LEU A 38 4.19 -77.96 -90.48
CA LEU A 38 3.89 -76.54 -90.37
C LEU A 38 4.06 -76.05 -88.93
N SER A 39 4.68 -74.87 -88.75
CA SER A 39 4.83 -74.22 -87.45
C SER A 39 4.09 -72.89 -87.47
N ILE A 40 3.31 -72.63 -86.43
CA ILE A 40 2.56 -71.40 -86.24
C ILE A 40 2.90 -70.88 -84.87
N THR A 41 3.31 -69.62 -84.79
CA THR A 41 3.61 -68.95 -83.52
C THR A 41 2.56 -67.87 -83.32
N PRO A 42 1.72 -67.97 -82.28
CA PRO A 42 0.89 -66.84 -81.88
C PRO A 42 1.76 -65.62 -81.58
N ILE A 43 1.26 -64.43 -81.89
CA ILE A 43 1.89 -63.19 -81.41
C ILE A 43 1.67 -63.14 -79.90
N ASN A 44 2.67 -62.64 -79.17
CA ASN A 44 2.55 -62.41 -77.73
C ASN A 44 1.31 -61.55 -77.43
N ASP A 45 0.65 -61.84 -76.32
CA ASP A 45 -0.43 -61.02 -75.77
C ASP A 45 -1.62 -60.89 -76.74
N GLN A 46 -1.80 -61.89 -77.61
CA GLN A 46 -2.94 -62.02 -78.51
C GLN A 46 -3.60 -63.37 -78.34
N PHE A 47 -4.92 -63.38 -78.29
CA PHE A 47 -5.74 -64.56 -78.16
C PHE A 47 -6.96 -64.49 -79.09
N GLY A 48 -7.62 -65.62 -79.30
CA GLY A 48 -8.76 -65.71 -80.19
C GLY A 48 -8.76 -66.97 -81.04
N THR A 49 -9.47 -66.93 -82.16
CA THR A 49 -9.58 -68.07 -83.07
C THR A 49 -9.20 -67.70 -84.49
N PHE A 50 -8.65 -68.67 -85.21
CA PHE A 50 -8.40 -68.54 -86.65
C PHE A 50 -8.57 -69.89 -87.33
N GLU A 51 -8.97 -69.86 -88.59
CA GLU A 51 -9.24 -71.07 -89.38
C GLU A 51 -8.17 -71.20 -90.47
N LEU A 52 -7.49 -72.36 -90.51
CA LEU A 52 -6.62 -72.71 -91.62
C LEU A 52 -7.30 -73.77 -92.48
N GLU A 53 -7.43 -73.46 -93.77
CA GLU A 53 -7.91 -74.39 -94.78
C GLU A 53 -6.72 -75.09 -95.42
N PHE A 54 -6.65 -76.41 -95.30
CA PHE A 54 -5.62 -77.25 -95.88
C PHE A 54 -6.17 -77.92 -97.14
N THR A 55 -5.57 -77.64 -98.29
CA THR A 55 -5.87 -78.31 -99.56
C THR A 55 -4.69 -79.18 -99.97
N VAL A 56 -4.91 -80.49 -100.08
CA VAL A 56 -3.89 -81.43 -100.58
C VAL A 56 -4.16 -81.74 -102.05
N VAL A 57 -3.11 -81.77 -102.87
CA VAL A 57 -3.20 -82.12 -104.29
C VAL A 57 -2.42 -83.40 -104.57
N ASP A 58 -3.07 -84.39 -105.20
CA ASP A 58 -2.45 -85.64 -105.61
C ASP A 58 -1.58 -85.48 -106.87
N SER A 59 -0.80 -86.50 -107.23
CA SER A 59 0.11 -86.43 -108.39
C SER A 59 -0.60 -86.34 -109.74
N HIS A 60 -1.92 -86.54 -109.76
CA HIS A 60 -2.80 -86.48 -110.93
C HIS A 60 -3.69 -85.21 -110.96
N GLY A 61 -3.54 -84.31 -109.98
CA GLY A 61 -4.22 -83.02 -109.89
C GLY A 61 -5.61 -83.05 -109.23
N GLN A 62 -6.00 -84.13 -108.54
CA GLN A 62 -7.20 -84.12 -107.68
C GLN A 62 -6.89 -83.47 -106.33
N THR A 63 -7.91 -82.84 -105.74
CA THR A 63 -7.77 -82.10 -104.48
C THR A 63 -8.75 -82.59 -103.43
N ASP A 64 -8.33 -82.57 -102.17
CA ASP A 64 -9.21 -82.67 -101.01
C ASP A 64 -8.90 -81.54 -100.03
N THR A 65 -9.91 -81.08 -99.30
CA THR A 65 -9.79 -79.88 -98.45
C THR A 65 -10.38 -80.13 -97.08
N ALA A 66 -9.68 -79.70 -96.03
CA ALA A 66 -10.15 -79.74 -94.65
C ALA A 66 -9.76 -78.46 -93.91
N SER A 67 -10.71 -77.88 -93.17
CA SER A 67 -10.46 -76.76 -92.28
C SER A 67 -10.17 -77.23 -90.86
N ILE A 68 -9.22 -76.56 -90.21
CA ILE A 68 -8.93 -76.72 -88.78
C ILE A 68 -9.06 -75.35 -88.13
N VAL A 69 -9.90 -75.29 -87.09
CA VAL A 69 -9.99 -74.11 -86.22
C VAL A 69 -8.96 -74.23 -85.12
N TYR A 70 -8.10 -73.23 -85.02
CA TYR A 70 -7.15 -73.07 -83.95
C TYR A 70 -7.68 -72.06 -82.95
N THR A 71 -7.52 -72.37 -81.66
CA THR A 71 -7.88 -71.47 -80.56
C THR A 71 -6.63 -71.17 -79.76
N VAL A 72 -6.27 -69.89 -79.69
CA VAL A 72 -5.29 -69.39 -78.72
C VAL A 72 -6.12 -68.95 -77.51
N ILE A 73 -5.95 -69.68 -76.41
CA ILE A 73 -6.68 -69.43 -75.17
C ILE A 73 -6.06 -68.20 -74.52
N ASN A 74 -6.92 -67.26 -74.10
CA ASN A 74 -6.50 -66.11 -73.33
C ASN A 74 -5.93 -66.55 -71.97
N VAL A 75 -4.79 -66.00 -71.59
CA VAL A 75 -4.11 -66.24 -70.32
C VAL A 75 -4.01 -64.89 -69.64
N ASN A 76 -4.40 -64.81 -68.37
CA ASN A 76 -4.29 -63.57 -67.62
C ASN A 76 -2.83 -63.33 -67.23
N ASP A 77 -2.34 -62.12 -67.44
CA ASP A 77 -1.06 -61.67 -66.94
C ASP A 77 -1.28 -60.89 -65.64
N ALA A 78 -0.28 -60.93 -64.76
CA ALA A 78 -0.39 -60.23 -63.49
C ALA A 78 -0.37 -58.72 -63.71
N PRO A 79 -1.24 -57.95 -63.01
CA PRO A 79 -1.10 -56.51 -63.00
C PRO A 79 0.23 -56.09 -62.36
N VAL A 80 0.69 -54.88 -62.67
CA VAL A 80 1.91 -54.27 -62.15
C VAL A 80 1.54 -52.99 -61.41
N ILE A 81 2.01 -52.86 -60.18
CA ILE A 81 1.92 -51.62 -59.41
C ILE A 81 3.02 -50.66 -59.90
N CYS A 82 2.63 -49.57 -60.54
CA CYS A 82 3.55 -48.57 -61.10
C CYS A 82 2.95 -47.16 -61.13
N ASP A 83 3.72 -46.21 -60.61
CA ASP A 83 3.42 -44.79 -60.68
C ASP A 83 3.96 -44.19 -61.99
N ALA A 84 3.21 -44.36 -63.09
CA ALA A 84 3.67 -43.85 -64.40
C ALA A 84 3.50 -42.33 -64.61
N ARG A 85 3.35 -41.55 -63.53
CA ARG A 85 3.45 -40.08 -63.63
C ARG A 85 4.86 -39.69 -64.06
N GLN A 86 4.97 -38.55 -64.75
CA GLN A 86 6.22 -38.13 -65.40
C GLN A 86 7.38 -37.90 -64.41
N ASP A 87 7.05 -37.56 -63.17
CA ASP A 87 7.95 -37.23 -62.07
C ASP A 87 8.25 -38.42 -61.12
N ALA A 88 7.69 -39.60 -61.40
CA ALA A 88 7.91 -40.83 -60.64
C ALA A 88 8.58 -41.91 -61.50
N ASP A 89 7.80 -42.75 -62.19
CA ASP A 89 8.29 -43.86 -62.99
C ASP A 89 7.51 -44.02 -64.31
N PRO A 90 7.65 -43.07 -65.28
CA PRO A 90 6.81 -43.01 -66.48
C PRO A 90 6.87 -44.25 -67.39
N ASN A 91 7.85 -45.12 -67.19
CA ASN A 91 8.09 -46.34 -67.94
C ASN A 91 8.13 -47.61 -67.07
N CYS A 92 7.80 -47.51 -65.78
CA CYS A 92 7.69 -48.63 -64.85
C CYS A 92 8.98 -49.47 -64.76
N ASP A 93 10.15 -48.82 -64.75
CA ASP A 93 11.46 -49.49 -64.79
C ASP A 93 12.34 -49.22 -63.57
N ASN A 94 11.97 -48.27 -62.71
CA ASN A 94 12.76 -47.86 -61.56
C ASN A 94 12.09 -48.17 -60.21
N GLY A 95 10.79 -48.51 -60.22
CA GLY A 95 10.03 -48.94 -59.05
C GLY A 95 9.70 -47.80 -58.07
N GLN A 96 9.86 -46.54 -58.47
CA GLN A 96 9.53 -45.38 -57.66
C GLN A 96 8.01 -45.18 -57.60
N ILE A 97 7.47 -45.08 -56.38
CA ILE A 97 6.07 -44.76 -56.12
C ILE A 97 6.01 -43.51 -55.25
N ASN A 98 5.30 -42.47 -55.70
CA ASN A 98 5.13 -41.22 -54.95
C ASN A 98 3.73 -41.18 -54.32
N LEU A 99 3.53 -41.82 -53.17
CA LEU A 99 2.25 -41.78 -52.44
C LEU A 99 1.92 -40.41 -51.85
N TYR A 100 2.93 -39.56 -51.64
CA TYR A 100 2.77 -38.17 -51.22
C TYR A 100 3.86 -37.30 -51.84
N THR A 101 3.50 -36.07 -52.22
CA THR A 101 4.47 -35.03 -52.60
C THR A 101 3.97 -33.64 -52.23
N ASP A 102 4.83 -32.81 -51.66
CA ASP A 102 4.59 -31.38 -51.45
C ASP A 102 5.25 -30.50 -52.55
N GLY A 103 5.77 -31.15 -53.61
CA GLY A 103 6.54 -30.53 -54.68
C GLY A 103 8.06 -30.51 -54.45
N THR A 104 8.53 -30.83 -53.24
CA THR A 104 9.95 -30.96 -52.90
C THR A 104 10.27 -32.31 -52.27
N ASN A 105 9.48 -32.71 -51.26
CA ASN A 105 9.65 -33.94 -50.50
C ASN A 105 8.69 -35.00 -51.03
N VAL A 106 9.21 -36.22 -51.19
CA VAL A 106 8.45 -37.37 -51.69
C VAL A 106 8.32 -38.38 -50.56
N ASN A 107 7.08 -38.83 -50.32
CA ASN A 107 6.72 -39.78 -49.26
C ASN A 107 7.21 -39.34 -47.87
N VAL A 108 7.28 -38.03 -47.61
CA VAL A 108 7.56 -37.46 -46.30
C VAL A 108 6.49 -36.43 -45.99
N ARG A 109 5.79 -36.60 -44.88
CA ARG A 109 4.88 -35.59 -44.33
C ARG A 109 5.47 -35.02 -43.04
N SER A 110 5.29 -33.72 -42.82
CA SER A 110 5.43 -33.17 -41.48
C SER A 110 4.29 -33.71 -40.63
N GLU A 111 4.61 -34.08 -39.40
CA GLU A 111 3.65 -34.43 -38.37
C GLU A 111 2.55 -33.36 -38.25
N GLY A 112 1.31 -33.84 -38.13
CA GLY A 112 0.16 -32.98 -37.91
C GLY A 112 -1.07 -33.71 -37.39
N PHE A 113 -0.88 -34.93 -36.87
CA PHE A 113 -1.91 -35.78 -36.27
C PHE A 113 -3.18 -35.92 -37.11
N SER A 114 -2.99 -36.03 -38.42
CA SER A 114 -4.08 -35.98 -39.40
C SER A 114 -4.17 -37.27 -40.21
N SER A 115 -5.34 -37.53 -40.79
CA SER A 115 -5.50 -38.58 -41.80
C SER A 115 -5.10 -38.07 -43.18
N TYR A 116 -4.34 -38.85 -43.92
CA TYR A 116 -4.02 -38.63 -45.33
C TYR A 116 -4.67 -39.68 -46.22
N THR A 117 -5.06 -39.27 -47.42
CA THR A 117 -5.70 -40.14 -48.40
C THR A 117 -5.05 -39.98 -49.77
N GLU A 118 -4.59 -41.08 -50.36
CA GLU A 118 -4.03 -41.14 -51.71
C GLU A 118 -4.85 -42.11 -52.57
N PRO A 119 -5.45 -41.66 -53.69
CA PRO A 119 -6.17 -42.55 -54.61
C PRO A 119 -5.20 -43.49 -55.34
N LEU A 120 -5.37 -44.80 -55.19
CA LEU A 120 -4.53 -45.81 -55.87
C LEU A 120 -5.04 -46.14 -57.28
N GLY A 121 -6.33 -45.88 -57.54
CA GLY A 121 -6.98 -46.03 -58.84
C GLY A 121 -7.65 -47.39 -59.05
N ASP A 122 -8.65 -47.41 -59.93
CA ASP A 122 -9.53 -48.55 -60.22
C ASP A 122 -9.43 -49.04 -61.67
N LYS A 123 -8.62 -48.36 -62.50
CA LYS A 123 -8.46 -48.62 -63.94
C LYS A 123 -7.01 -48.80 -64.31
N ALA A 124 -6.71 -49.85 -65.06
CA ALA A 124 -5.37 -50.01 -65.63
C ALA A 124 -5.04 -48.91 -66.64
N ASN A 125 -3.74 -48.58 -66.70
CA ASN A 125 -3.13 -47.70 -67.70
C ASN A 125 -3.65 -46.25 -67.76
N ASP A 126 -4.39 -45.79 -66.74
CA ASP A 126 -4.63 -44.36 -66.55
C ASP A 126 -3.42 -43.70 -65.88
N THR A 127 -2.52 -43.17 -66.71
CA THR A 127 -1.26 -42.55 -66.28
C THR A 127 -1.44 -41.41 -65.28
N GLY A 128 -2.59 -40.75 -65.25
CA GLY A 128 -2.83 -39.59 -64.38
C GLY A 128 -3.49 -39.91 -63.04
N ASN A 129 -4.25 -41.01 -62.96
CA ASN A 129 -5.13 -41.29 -61.83
C ASN A 129 -5.03 -42.73 -61.28
N SER A 130 -4.08 -43.53 -61.77
CA SER A 130 -3.97 -44.93 -61.39
C SER A 130 -2.53 -45.42 -61.31
N TYR A 131 -2.26 -46.20 -60.27
CA TYR A 131 -1.01 -46.93 -60.06
C TYR A 131 -1.04 -48.34 -60.70
N ILE A 132 -2.09 -48.68 -61.46
CA ILE A 132 -2.27 -50.00 -62.06
C ILE A 132 -1.78 -50.01 -63.51
N ARG A 133 -0.87 -50.92 -63.86
CA ARG A 133 -0.48 -51.21 -65.24
C ARG A 133 -0.79 -52.66 -65.53
N ASP A 134 -1.55 -52.89 -66.58
CA ASP A 134 -2.06 -54.21 -66.91
C ASP A 134 -2.41 -54.27 -68.40
N MET A 135 -2.64 -55.44 -68.95
CA MET A 135 -2.66 -55.63 -70.39
C MET A 135 -3.95 -55.27 -71.12
N ALA A 136 -5.00 -54.70 -70.55
CA ALA A 136 -6.21 -54.20 -71.26
C ALA A 136 -7.03 -55.19 -72.13
N ASN A 137 -6.45 -56.11 -72.90
CA ASN A 137 -7.18 -57.08 -73.72
C ASN A 137 -7.46 -58.40 -72.97
N GLU A 138 -6.79 -58.69 -71.86
CA GLU A 138 -6.81 -60.00 -71.18
C GLU A 138 -8.14 -60.42 -70.52
N GLN A 139 -9.20 -59.63 -70.64
CA GLN A 139 -10.56 -60.02 -70.25
C GLN A 139 -11.65 -59.46 -71.17
N ASP A 140 -11.29 -58.93 -72.35
CA ASP A 140 -12.24 -58.30 -73.27
C ASP A 140 -13.39 -59.26 -73.66
N PRO A 141 -14.66 -58.79 -73.65
CA PRO A 141 -15.15 -57.42 -73.45
C PRO A 141 -15.60 -57.10 -72.01
N ILE A 142 -15.13 -57.85 -71.01
CA ILE A 142 -15.46 -57.62 -69.60
C ILE A 142 -14.45 -56.64 -69.01
N ASP A 143 -14.94 -55.63 -68.28
CA ASP A 143 -14.07 -54.71 -67.55
C ASP A 143 -13.30 -55.47 -66.45
N GLN A 144 -11.99 -55.31 -66.44
CA GLN A 144 -11.11 -55.80 -65.38
C GLN A 144 -11.46 -55.11 -64.06
N VAL A 145 -11.41 -55.85 -62.95
CA VAL A 145 -11.68 -55.37 -61.60
C VAL A 145 -10.46 -55.63 -60.74
N TYR A 146 -9.99 -54.60 -60.07
CA TYR A 146 -8.80 -54.65 -59.23
C TYR A 146 -9.17 -54.53 -57.76
N THR A 147 -8.41 -55.23 -56.91
CA THR A 147 -8.56 -55.20 -55.46
C THR A 147 -7.23 -54.86 -54.82
N TRP A 148 -7.17 -53.71 -54.15
CA TRP A 148 -6.00 -53.28 -53.40
C TRP A 148 -6.02 -53.84 -51.98
N SER A 149 -4.84 -54.20 -51.49
CA SER A 149 -4.62 -54.40 -50.06
C SER A 149 -3.31 -53.78 -49.62
N VAL A 150 -3.20 -53.48 -48.33
CA VAL A 150 -2.04 -52.81 -47.75
C VAL A 150 -1.65 -53.50 -46.46
N SER A 151 -0.33 -53.58 -46.24
CA SER A 151 0.23 -54.04 -44.98
C SER A 151 1.41 -53.18 -44.55
N THR A 152 1.62 -53.11 -43.24
CA THR A 152 2.76 -52.42 -42.64
C THR A 152 3.46 -53.37 -41.65
N PRO A 153 4.77 -53.19 -41.43
CA PRO A 153 5.49 -53.84 -40.34
C PRO A 153 4.86 -53.56 -38.97
N ALA A 154 4.97 -54.52 -38.04
CA ALA A 154 4.39 -54.39 -36.70
C ALA A 154 5.03 -53.27 -35.85
N ASP A 155 6.21 -52.79 -36.23
CA ASP A 155 6.97 -51.71 -35.60
C ASP A 155 6.69 -50.32 -36.23
N CYS A 156 5.74 -50.23 -37.17
CA CYS A 156 5.26 -48.96 -37.70
C CYS A 156 4.35 -48.24 -36.69
N VAL A 157 4.97 -47.62 -35.67
CA VAL A 157 4.29 -47.01 -34.52
C VAL A 157 3.82 -45.58 -34.76
N GLN A 158 4.39 -44.89 -35.76
CA GLN A 158 3.97 -43.55 -36.20
C GLN A 158 2.54 -43.49 -36.78
N PHE A 159 1.95 -44.63 -37.14
CA PHE A 159 0.59 -44.70 -37.67
C PHE A 159 -0.31 -45.49 -36.74
N SER A 160 -1.47 -44.92 -36.42
CA SER A 160 -2.52 -45.64 -35.68
C SER A 160 -3.25 -46.64 -36.59
N LYS A 161 -3.29 -46.34 -37.89
CA LYS A 161 -3.91 -47.20 -38.90
C LYS A 161 -3.43 -46.89 -40.31
N VAL A 162 -3.13 -47.94 -41.09
CA VAL A 162 -2.95 -47.86 -42.55
C VAL A 162 -3.92 -48.87 -43.18
N SER A 163 -4.77 -48.41 -44.09
CA SER A 163 -5.82 -49.25 -44.68
C SER A 163 -6.22 -48.77 -46.07
N VAL A 164 -6.85 -49.65 -46.85
CA VAL A 164 -7.50 -49.28 -48.11
C VAL A 164 -9.01 -49.14 -47.88
N VAL A 165 -9.62 -48.05 -48.35
CA VAL A 165 -11.07 -47.82 -48.29
C VAL A 165 -11.57 -47.53 -49.71
N GLY A 166 -12.23 -48.52 -50.33
CA GLY A 166 -12.49 -48.46 -51.78
C GLY A 166 -11.18 -48.65 -52.53
N ASP A 167 -10.77 -47.62 -53.28
CA ASP A 167 -9.52 -47.60 -54.04
C ASP A 167 -8.51 -46.58 -53.47
N ASP A 168 -8.81 -46.03 -52.28
CA ASP A 168 -8.00 -45.01 -51.63
C ASP A 168 -7.14 -45.62 -50.52
N LEU A 169 -5.84 -45.33 -50.53
CA LEU A 169 -4.95 -45.56 -49.39
C LEU A 169 -5.24 -44.51 -48.31
N VAL A 170 -5.57 -44.95 -47.11
CA VAL A 170 -5.80 -44.10 -45.93
C VAL A 170 -4.71 -44.36 -44.90
N ILE A 171 -3.97 -43.32 -44.54
CA ILE A 171 -2.93 -43.31 -43.50
C ILE A 171 -3.41 -42.40 -42.37
N GLU A 172 -3.53 -42.94 -41.16
CA GLU A 172 -3.91 -42.22 -39.95
C GLU A 172 -2.69 -42.19 -39.00
N GLU A 173 -2.19 -40.99 -38.71
CA GLU A 173 -1.06 -40.79 -37.78
C GLU A 173 -1.43 -41.23 -36.35
N ASN A 174 -0.43 -41.63 -35.56
CA ASN A 174 -0.60 -42.00 -34.16
C ASN A 174 -0.31 -40.80 -33.27
N THR A 175 -1.35 -40.26 -32.62
CA THR A 175 -1.25 -39.08 -31.74
C THR A 175 -0.56 -39.34 -30.40
N ASN A 176 0.08 -40.49 -30.22
CA ASN A 176 0.88 -40.82 -29.05
C ASN A 176 2.35 -41.05 -29.44
N TRP A 177 2.73 -40.70 -30.66
CA TRP A 177 4.05 -40.98 -31.21
C TRP A 177 4.62 -39.76 -31.95
N GLU A 178 5.54 -39.11 -31.26
CA GLU A 178 6.06 -37.75 -31.55
C GLU A 178 7.47 -37.79 -32.12
N GLU A 179 8.15 -38.94 -32.03
CA GLU A 179 9.49 -39.08 -32.57
C GLU A 179 9.48 -39.08 -34.11
N GLY A 180 8.32 -39.12 -34.76
CA GLY A 180 8.19 -39.39 -36.19
C GLY A 180 8.84 -40.73 -36.57
N GLY A 181 9.29 -40.88 -37.82
CA GLY A 181 10.01 -42.08 -38.24
C GLY A 181 9.74 -42.51 -39.68
N ILE A 182 10.15 -43.72 -40.01
CA ILE A 182 9.93 -44.33 -41.33
C ILE A 182 9.03 -45.56 -41.17
N CYS A 183 7.96 -45.63 -41.95
CA CYS A 183 7.12 -46.81 -42.16
C CYS A 183 7.31 -47.35 -43.56
N ASP A 184 7.60 -48.63 -43.70
CA ASP A 184 7.48 -49.29 -45.00
C ASP A 184 6.02 -49.68 -45.24
N ILE A 185 5.37 -49.05 -46.22
CA ILE A 185 4.00 -49.38 -46.64
C ILE A 185 4.11 -50.37 -47.80
N THR A 186 3.60 -51.59 -47.60
CA THR A 186 3.56 -52.61 -48.65
C THR A 186 2.20 -52.58 -49.33
N LEU A 187 2.20 -52.30 -50.63
CA LEU A 187 1.02 -52.33 -51.49
C LEU A 187 0.96 -53.67 -52.22
N ASP A 188 -0.22 -54.28 -52.18
CA ASP A 188 -0.56 -55.52 -52.86
C ASP A 188 -1.78 -55.28 -53.75
N LEU A 189 -1.79 -55.90 -54.93
CA LEU A 189 -2.82 -55.72 -55.93
C LEU A 189 -3.17 -57.06 -56.57
N GLU A 190 -4.45 -57.36 -56.63
CA GLU A 190 -4.98 -58.52 -57.35
C GLU A 190 -6.01 -58.06 -58.39
N ASP A 191 -6.04 -58.70 -59.55
CA ASP A 191 -7.13 -58.55 -60.51
C ASP A 191 -8.15 -59.70 -60.41
N ASN A 192 -9.22 -59.60 -61.19
CA ASN A 192 -10.26 -60.64 -61.32
C ASN A 192 -9.98 -61.62 -62.48
N GLY A 193 -8.73 -61.71 -62.92
CA GLY A 193 -8.25 -62.58 -63.98
C GLY A 193 -8.64 -64.03 -63.82
N GLN A 194 -9.06 -64.67 -64.92
CA GLN A 194 -9.35 -66.08 -64.87
C GLN A 194 -8.05 -66.90 -64.92
N GLU A 195 -7.70 -67.50 -63.80
CA GLU A 195 -6.66 -68.51 -63.72
C GLU A 195 -7.25 -69.91 -64.00
N PHE A 196 -6.48 -70.77 -64.66
CA PHE A 196 -6.91 -72.12 -65.02
C PHE A 196 -5.77 -73.11 -65.19
N CYS A 197 -6.12 -74.39 -65.35
CA CYS A 197 -5.17 -75.48 -65.53
C CYS A 197 -5.28 -76.13 -66.90
N LEU A 198 -4.15 -76.42 -67.53
CA LEU A 198 -4.08 -77.21 -68.76
C LEU A 198 -3.48 -78.57 -68.46
N ASN A 199 -4.21 -79.63 -68.80
CA ASN A 199 -3.63 -80.98 -68.77
C ASN A 199 -2.72 -81.25 -69.97
N SER A 200 -2.08 -82.42 -69.97
CA SER A 200 -1.21 -82.87 -71.08
C SER A 200 -1.91 -83.01 -72.45
N ALA A 201 -3.23 -82.85 -72.52
CA ALA A 201 -4.02 -82.84 -73.76
C ALA A 201 -4.47 -81.41 -74.17
N ASN A 202 -3.93 -80.37 -73.54
CA ASN A 202 -4.27 -78.95 -73.78
C ASN A 202 -5.76 -78.65 -73.58
N THR A 203 -6.39 -79.31 -72.61
CA THR A 203 -7.78 -79.03 -72.21
C THR A 203 -7.82 -78.40 -70.82
N ILE A 204 -8.71 -77.41 -70.66
CA ILE A 204 -8.91 -76.72 -69.38
C ILE A 204 -9.48 -77.70 -68.36
N THR A 205 -8.86 -77.79 -67.18
CA THR A 205 -9.31 -78.62 -66.05
C THR A 205 -9.95 -77.78 -64.95
N GLY A 206 -10.82 -78.37 -64.14
CA GLY A 206 -11.58 -77.67 -63.09
C GLY A 206 -10.82 -77.47 -61.77
N ALA A 207 -9.48 -77.47 -61.79
CA ALA A 207 -8.68 -77.22 -60.59
C ALA A 207 -8.80 -75.75 -60.18
N THR A 208 -8.94 -75.50 -58.88
CA THR A 208 -9.29 -74.19 -58.32
C THR A 208 -8.12 -73.45 -57.67
N SER A 209 -6.89 -73.97 -57.80
CA SER A 209 -5.68 -73.32 -57.32
C SER A 209 -4.42 -73.91 -57.96
N LYS A 210 -3.35 -73.10 -58.02
CA LYS A 210 -2.03 -73.52 -58.51
C LYS A 210 -1.51 -74.80 -57.86
N ALA A 211 -1.63 -74.91 -56.53
CA ALA A 211 -1.20 -76.10 -55.81
C ALA A 211 -1.95 -77.38 -56.22
N VAL A 212 -3.25 -77.28 -56.48
CA VAL A 212 -4.07 -78.41 -56.96
C VAL A 212 -3.71 -78.75 -58.41
N CYS A 213 -3.45 -77.73 -59.23
CA CYS A 213 -3.00 -77.86 -60.61
C CYS A 213 -1.71 -78.69 -60.72
N GLU A 214 -0.68 -78.24 -60.02
CA GLU A 214 0.67 -78.82 -60.07
C GLU A 214 0.69 -80.23 -59.46
N THR A 215 -0.12 -80.48 -58.43
CA THR A 215 -0.27 -81.82 -57.82
C THR A 215 -0.87 -82.84 -58.79
N ASN A 216 -1.78 -82.40 -59.66
CA ASN A 216 -2.39 -83.26 -60.69
C ASN A 216 -1.46 -83.49 -61.90
N GLY A 217 -0.32 -82.81 -61.96
CA GLY A 217 0.57 -82.83 -63.11
C GLY A 217 0.09 -81.97 -64.29
N ASP A 218 -0.87 -81.07 -64.04
CA ASP A 218 -1.36 -80.07 -65.00
C ASP A 218 -0.50 -78.80 -64.91
N THR A 219 -0.49 -78.00 -65.98
CA THR A 219 0.20 -76.70 -66.05
C THR A 219 -0.75 -75.59 -65.62
N TRP A 220 -0.34 -74.79 -64.64
CA TRP A 220 -1.06 -73.58 -64.21
C TRP A 220 -0.87 -72.46 -65.24
N MET A 221 -1.97 -71.81 -65.59
CA MET A 221 -2.04 -70.71 -66.54
C MET A 221 -2.76 -69.54 -65.88
N GLY A 222 -2.24 -68.33 -66.08
CA GLY A 222 -2.80 -67.13 -65.48
C GLY A 222 -2.05 -66.73 -64.21
N GLU A 223 -1.89 -65.43 -64.01
CA GLU A 223 -1.45 -64.83 -62.75
C GLU A 223 -2.35 -63.63 -62.45
N ASN A 224 -2.98 -63.62 -61.27
CA ASN A 224 -3.86 -62.51 -60.86
C ASN A 224 -3.20 -61.53 -59.89
N THR A 225 -2.06 -61.89 -59.31
CA THR A 225 -1.44 -61.18 -58.18
C THR A 225 -0.21 -60.41 -58.66
N ALA A 226 -0.22 -59.10 -58.46
CA ALA A 226 0.93 -58.25 -58.72
C ALA A 226 2.10 -58.58 -57.79
N GLN A 227 3.31 -58.24 -58.23
CA GLN A 227 4.44 -58.18 -57.30
C GLN A 227 4.23 -57.03 -56.29
N SER A 228 4.29 -57.33 -54.99
CA SER A 228 4.16 -56.35 -53.92
C SER A 228 5.20 -55.22 -54.04
N VAL A 229 4.79 -53.99 -53.79
CA VAL A 229 5.68 -52.82 -53.79
C VAL A 229 5.79 -52.24 -52.39
N VAL A 230 7.02 -52.07 -51.92
CA VAL A 230 7.32 -51.47 -50.61
C VAL A 230 7.71 -50.02 -50.79
N VAL A 231 6.93 -49.12 -50.19
CA VAL A 231 7.15 -47.67 -50.24
C VAL A 231 7.56 -47.16 -48.86
N PRO A 232 8.80 -46.66 -48.68
CA PRO A 232 9.21 -46.04 -47.42
C PRO A 232 8.53 -44.67 -47.27
N PHE A 233 7.60 -44.57 -46.33
CA PHE A 233 6.85 -43.37 -45.99
C PHE A 233 7.34 -42.81 -44.65
N LYS A 234 7.65 -41.51 -44.61
CA LYS A 234 8.24 -40.87 -43.42
C LYS A 234 7.31 -39.84 -42.80
N VAL A 235 7.38 -39.74 -41.48
CA VAL A 235 6.80 -38.64 -40.69
C VAL A 235 7.96 -37.85 -40.10
N ALA A 236 8.08 -36.59 -40.48
CA ALA A 236 9.07 -35.65 -39.93
C ALA A 236 8.45 -34.98 -38.69
N PRO A 237 9.04 -35.17 -37.49
CA PRO A 237 8.46 -34.65 -36.26
C PRO A 237 8.46 -33.12 -36.25
N VAL A 238 7.49 -32.54 -35.53
CA VAL A 238 7.35 -31.09 -35.30
C VAL A 238 7.47 -30.85 -33.79
N ASN A 239 8.12 -29.77 -33.40
CA ASN A 239 8.24 -29.45 -31.99
C ASN A 239 6.88 -28.98 -31.45
N ASP A 240 6.44 -29.54 -30.33
CA ASP A 240 5.23 -29.15 -29.64
C ASP A 240 5.46 -27.98 -28.68
N VAL A 241 4.38 -27.27 -28.35
CA VAL A 241 4.44 -26.18 -27.37
C VAL A 241 4.39 -26.81 -25.97
N PRO A 242 5.33 -26.48 -25.06
CA PRO A 242 5.27 -27.00 -23.69
C PRO A 242 4.01 -26.52 -22.99
N VAL A 243 3.56 -27.27 -21.98
CA VAL A 243 2.31 -27.01 -21.26
C VAL A 243 2.60 -26.60 -19.82
N ILE A 244 2.02 -25.46 -19.43
CA ILE A 244 1.82 -25.09 -18.03
C ILE A 244 0.42 -25.56 -17.66
N ALA A 245 0.31 -26.46 -16.67
CA ALA A 245 -0.97 -26.96 -16.22
C ALA A 245 -1.88 -25.79 -15.77
N ASP A 246 -3.19 -25.89 -16.01
CA ASP A 246 -4.16 -24.88 -15.58
C ASP A 246 -5.46 -25.55 -15.05
N ASP A 247 -6.34 -24.76 -14.45
CA ASP A 247 -7.61 -25.27 -13.88
C ASP A 247 -8.64 -25.68 -14.95
N THR A 248 -8.40 -25.33 -16.23
CA THR A 248 -9.30 -25.66 -17.34
C THR A 248 -9.01 -27.02 -17.96
N THR A 249 -7.78 -27.52 -17.82
CA THR A 249 -7.29 -28.74 -18.47
C THR A 249 -6.83 -29.82 -17.49
N TYR A 250 -6.37 -29.45 -16.28
CA TYR A 250 -5.81 -30.38 -15.32
C TYR A 250 -6.80 -30.75 -14.19
N ASN A 251 -7.05 -32.06 -14.03
CA ASN A 251 -7.76 -32.66 -12.88
C ASN A 251 -9.22 -32.21 -12.59
N GLN A 252 -10.07 -32.03 -13.62
CA GLN A 252 -11.54 -31.89 -13.46
C GLN A 252 -12.00 -30.73 -12.53
N ASN A 253 -11.35 -29.55 -12.57
CA ASN A 253 -11.66 -28.38 -11.73
C ASN A 253 -11.34 -28.53 -10.23
N ASN A 254 -10.31 -29.31 -9.88
CA ASN A 254 -9.84 -29.41 -8.49
C ASN A 254 -8.63 -28.48 -8.20
N GLY A 255 -8.27 -27.58 -9.12
CA GLY A 255 -7.13 -26.67 -9.00
C GLY A 255 -5.78 -27.37 -9.18
N VAL A 256 -4.89 -26.75 -9.93
CA VAL A 256 -3.46 -27.01 -9.88
C VAL A 256 -2.90 -26.20 -8.70
N LEU A 257 -2.34 -26.86 -7.70
CA LEU A 257 -1.78 -26.20 -6.51
C LEU A 257 -0.26 -26.23 -6.57
N VAL A 258 0.33 -25.03 -6.51
CA VAL A 258 1.75 -24.84 -6.20
C VAL A 258 1.83 -24.36 -4.77
N ASP A 259 2.28 -25.24 -3.88
CA ASP A 259 2.40 -24.95 -2.47
C ASP A 259 3.77 -24.33 -2.15
N SER A 260 3.81 -23.47 -1.15
CA SER A 260 5.05 -23.08 -0.48
C SER A 260 5.69 -24.29 0.20
N ALA A 261 6.98 -24.20 0.54
CA ALA A 261 7.71 -25.31 1.16
C ALA A 261 7.08 -25.80 2.48
N ASP A 262 6.39 -24.93 3.22
CA ASP A 262 5.62 -25.26 4.43
C ASP A 262 4.11 -25.49 4.20
N SER A 263 3.65 -25.34 2.95
CA SER A 263 2.24 -25.45 2.53
C SER A 263 1.27 -24.47 3.19
N THR A 264 1.75 -23.33 3.73
CA THR A 264 0.88 -22.30 4.31
C THR A 264 0.47 -21.23 3.30
N VAL A 265 1.28 -21.02 2.27
CA VAL A 265 0.99 -20.14 1.13
C VAL A 265 0.82 -21.01 -0.10
N GLN A 266 -0.19 -20.73 -0.93
CA GLN A 266 -0.50 -21.54 -2.10
C GLN A 266 -0.82 -20.63 -3.28
N TRP A 267 -0.45 -21.08 -4.47
CA TRP A 267 -0.93 -20.48 -5.70
C TRP A 267 -2.37 -20.91 -5.93
N ILE A 268 -3.21 -19.94 -6.25
CA ILE A 268 -4.61 -20.15 -6.61
C ILE A 268 -4.72 -19.94 -8.12
N ALA A 269 -5.07 -20.98 -8.85
CA ALA A 269 -5.38 -20.87 -10.28
C ALA A 269 -6.65 -20.02 -10.50
N ASP A 270 -6.60 -19.12 -11.47
CA ASP A 270 -7.71 -18.25 -11.91
C ASP A 270 -7.86 -18.35 -13.43
N GLY A 271 -8.48 -19.45 -13.89
CA GLY A 271 -8.55 -19.77 -15.31
C GLY A 271 -7.21 -20.28 -15.83
N VAL A 272 -6.55 -19.49 -16.68
CA VAL A 272 -5.23 -19.78 -17.25
C VAL A 272 -4.07 -19.14 -16.45
N ASP A 273 -4.41 -18.24 -15.51
CA ASP A 273 -3.45 -17.47 -14.73
C ASP A 273 -3.36 -17.97 -13.28
N TYR A 274 -2.39 -17.45 -12.53
CA TYR A 274 -2.14 -17.80 -11.12
C TYR A 274 -2.15 -16.57 -10.23
N LYS A 275 -2.56 -16.74 -8.97
CA LYS A 275 -2.48 -15.71 -7.92
C LYS A 275 -1.78 -16.25 -6.70
N VAL A 276 -0.94 -15.42 -6.08
CA VAL A 276 -0.28 -15.74 -4.81
C VAL A 276 -0.31 -14.53 -3.89
N THR A 277 -0.52 -14.78 -2.60
CA THR A 277 -0.51 -13.74 -1.56
C THR A 277 0.60 -14.06 -0.56
N LEU A 278 1.60 -13.19 -0.51
CA LEU A 278 2.72 -13.21 0.42
C LEU A 278 2.41 -12.26 1.57
N VAL A 279 2.88 -12.55 2.78
CA VAL A 279 2.72 -11.66 3.93
C VAL A 279 3.90 -10.69 3.96
N GLU A 280 3.65 -9.38 4.04
CA GLU A 280 4.69 -8.36 4.20
C GLU A 280 5.60 -8.67 5.40
N ASP A 281 6.87 -8.25 5.30
CA ASP A 281 7.91 -8.42 6.32
C ASP A 281 8.23 -9.86 6.75
N THR A 282 7.63 -10.87 6.11
CA THR A 282 8.04 -12.26 6.35
C THR A 282 9.48 -12.45 5.89
N THR A 283 10.30 -13.01 6.79
CA THR A 283 11.67 -13.45 6.50
C THR A 283 11.78 -14.97 6.49
N ASP A 284 10.64 -15.67 6.58
CA ASP A 284 10.58 -17.12 6.56
C ASP A 284 10.69 -17.64 5.12
N PRO A 285 11.82 -18.26 4.72
CA PRO A 285 12.00 -18.75 3.36
C PRO A 285 10.97 -19.82 3.00
N ASP A 286 10.45 -20.59 3.97
CA ASP A 286 9.53 -21.68 3.68
C ASP A 286 8.17 -21.17 3.15
N THR A 287 7.84 -19.90 3.43
CA THR A 287 6.64 -19.20 2.92
C THR A 287 6.86 -18.46 1.59
N LEU A 288 8.13 -18.33 1.15
CA LEU A 288 8.54 -17.55 -0.02
C LEU A 288 9.14 -18.41 -1.15
N THR A 289 9.17 -19.73 -0.99
CA THR A 289 9.76 -20.69 -1.93
C THR A 289 8.70 -21.64 -2.48
N PHE A 290 8.62 -21.77 -3.80
CA PHE A 290 7.60 -22.53 -4.53
C PHE A 290 8.23 -23.50 -5.53
N ASP A 291 7.71 -24.73 -5.62
CA ASP A 291 8.16 -25.78 -6.55
C ASP A 291 7.24 -25.91 -7.77
N LEU A 292 7.74 -25.49 -8.93
CA LEU A 292 7.00 -25.47 -10.20
C LEU A 292 7.06 -26.81 -10.96
N SER A 293 7.76 -27.82 -10.45
CA SER A 293 7.93 -29.10 -11.17
C SER A 293 6.62 -29.84 -11.42
N SER A 294 5.61 -29.61 -10.58
CA SER A 294 4.30 -30.26 -10.67
C SER A 294 3.40 -29.71 -11.78
N ILE A 295 3.74 -28.54 -12.34
CA ILE A 295 2.88 -27.81 -13.27
C ILE A 295 3.45 -27.70 -14.68
N LYS A 296 4.62 -28.29 -14.95
CA LYS A 296 5.18 -28.38 -16.29
C LYS A 296 4.99 -29.77 -16.88
N SER A 297 4.77 -29.80 -18.18
CA SER A 297 4.84 -31.03 -18.97
C SER A 297 5.11 -30.67 -20.42
N ASP A 298 5.73 -31.58 -21.15
CA ASP A 298 5.87 -31.50 -22.58
C ASP A 298 5.77 -32.90 -23.19
N ILE A 299 5.31 -32.97 -24.43
CA ILE A 299 4.98 -34.22 -25.12
C ILE A 299 6.23 -34.83 -25.75
N ASP A 300 7.12 -34.00 -26.30
CA ASP A 300 8.33 -34.40 -27.03
C ASP A 300 9.65 -34.03 -26.30
N HIS A 301 9.57 -33.32 -25.18
CA HIS A 301 10.69 -33.02 -24.31
C HIS A 301 10.56 -33.67 -22.93
N VAL A 302 11.70 -34.03 -22.34
CA VAL A 302 11.76 -34.39 -20.92
C VAL A 302 11.83 -33.14 -20.04
N ASP A 303 11.35 -33.22 -18.79
CA ASP A 303 11.32 -32.10 -17.83
C ASP A 303 12.63 -31.32 -17.67
N ALA A 304 13.78 -31.99 -17.89
CA ALA A 304 15.11 -31.40 -17.76
C ALA A 304 15.48 -30.46 -18.93
N ASP A 305 14.76 -30.53 -20.05
CA ASP A 305 14.95 -29.66 -21.20
C ASP A 305 14.08 -28.40 -21.13
N LEU A 306 13.13 -28.38 -20.20
CA LEU A 306 12.23 -27.25 -19.98
C LEU A 306 12.86 -26.21 -19.04
N THR A 307 12.75 -24.94 -19.41
CA THR A 307 13.30 -23.82 -18.65
C THR A 307 12.25 -22.79 -18.33
N TRP A 308 12.20 -22.37 -17.07
CA TRP A 308 11.34 -21.30 -16.59
C TRP A 308 12.00 -19.92 -16.71
N ASN A 309 11.19 -18.92 -17.00
CA ASN A 309 11.54 -17.52 -16.87
C ASN A 309 10.39 -16.74 -16.22
N LEU A 310 10.70 -15.84 -15.30
CA LEU A 310 9.73 -14.93 -14.71
C LEU A 310 10.21 -13.50 -14.90
N ARG A 311 9.35 -12.67 -15.51
CA ARG A 311 9.65 -11.27 -15.81
C ARG A 311 8.49 -10.36 -15.41
N ASP A 312 8.82 -9.12 -15.17
CA ASP A 312 7.83 -8.07 -14.89
C ASP A 312 6.92 -7.84 -16.10
N SER A 313 5.66 -7.51 -15.82
CA SER A 313 4.74 -6.97 -16.82
C SER A 313 4.94 -5.47 -17.02
N ASP A 314 4.32 -4.89 -18.05
CA ASP A 314 4.38 -3.44 -18.27
C ASP A 314 3.68 -2.62 -17.17
N ASP A 315 2.80 -3.25 -16.39
CA ASP A 315 1.97 -2.62 -15.37
C ASP A 315 2.55 -2.77 -13.94
N CYS A 316 3.66 -3.49 -13.77
CA CYS A 316 4.32 -3.61 -12.47
C CYS A 316 5.85 -3.69 -12.58
N ASP A 317 6.53 -2.90 -11.76
CA ASP A 317 7.96 -3.05 -11.48
C ASP A 317 8.12 -3.74 -10.12
N SER A 318 8.44 -5.04 -10.16
CA SER A 318 8.51 -5.90 -8.97
C SER A 318 9.62 -5.47 -8.03
N SER A 319 10.67 -4.79 -8.53
CA SER A 319 11.81 -4.32 -7.74
C SER A 319 11.45 -3.28 -6.68
N ASN A 320 10.22 -2.76 -6.71
CA ASN A 320 9.67 -1.93 -5.64
C ASN A 320 9.13 -2.75 -4.46
N TYR A 321 8.90 -4.05 -4.57
CA TYR A 321 8.30 -4.86 -3.50
C TYR A 321 9.13 -6.08 -3.14
N TYR A 322 9.71 -6.74 -4.14
CA TYR A 322 10.48 -7.97 -3.95
C TYR A 322 11.49 -8.19 -5.08
N THR A 323 12.38 -9.13 -4.86
CA THR A 323 13.20 -9.72 -5.92
C THR A 323 12.88 -11.21 -6.02
N HIS A 324 13.09 -11.80 -7.19
CA HIS A 324 12.84 -13.22 -7.42
C HIS A 324 14.02 -13.89 -8.12
N GLN A 325 14.16 -15.19 -7.89
CA GLN A 325 15.09 -16.04 -8.62
C GLN A 325 14.47 -17.40 -8.89
N ILE A 326 14.81 -17.97 -10.04
CA ILE A 326 14.44 -19.36 -10.38
C ILE A 326 15.72 -20.20 -10.51
N ASN A 327 15.78 -21.30 -9.77
CA ASN A 327 16.86 -22.27 -9.83
C ASN A 327 16.30 -23.67 -10.15
N GLY A 328 16.36 -24.04 -11.43
CA GLY A 328 15.65 -25.23 -11.91
C GLY A 328 14.14 -24.97 -11.87
N ASP A 329 13.43 -25.71 -11.01
CA ASP A 329 11.98 -25.59 -10.82
C ASP A 329 11.60 -24.80 -9.55
N ILE A 330 12.58 -24.33 -8.78
CA ILE A 330 12.33 -23.63 -7.53
C ILE A 330 12.32 -22.13 -7.77
N LEU A 331 11.17 -21.49 -7.54
CA LEU A 331 11.01 -20.04 -7.52
C LEU A 331 11.10 -19.54 -6.08
N GLU A 332 11.99 -18.58 -5.84
CA GLU A 332 12.18 -17.97 -4.52
C GLU A 332 11.95 -16.47 -4.62
N PHE A 333 11.15 -15.94 -3.70
CA PHE A 333 10.97 -14.50 -3.50
C PHE A 333 11.83 -14.00 -2.33
N THR A 334 12.26 -12.76 -2.41
CA THR A 334 12.89 -12.02 -1.30
C THR A 334 12.21 -10.68 -1.21
N LEU A 335 11.43 -10.47 -0.15
CA LEU A 335 10.69 -9.24 0.08
C LEU A 335 11.63 -8.10 0.48
N ILE A 336 11.32 -6.89 0.03
CA ILE A 336 11.91 -5.67 0.56
C ILE A 336 11.22 -5.38 1.91
N PRO A 337 11.94 -5.02 2.97
CA PRO A 337 11.32 -4.63 4.23
C PRO A 337 10.34 -3.48 4.04
N ASP A 338 9.19 -3.54 4.71
CA ASP A 338 8.16 -2.49 4.71
C ASP A 338 7.61 -2.20 3.30
N ALA A 339 7.53 -3.25 2.47
CA ALA A 339 7.03 -3.17 1.11
C ALA A 339 5.77 -4.01 0.92
N THR A 340 4.74 -3.40 0.33
CA THR A 340 3.46 -4.04 0.06
C THR A 340 2.85 -3.55 -1.25
N THR A 341 2.10 -4.44 -1.89
CA THR A 341 1.42 -4.13 -3.16
C THR A 341 0.00 -3.59 -2.98
N ASN A 342 -0.53 -3.65 -1.76
CA ASN A 342 -1.92 -3.31 -1.48
C ASN A 342 -2.09 -2.35 -0.29
N ALA A 343 -1.03 -1.62 0.10
CA ALA A 343 -1.11 -0.57 1.09
C ALA A 343 -2.23 0.44 0.76
N PRO A 344 -3.09 0.75 1.73
CA PRO A 344 -4.00 1.85 1.54
C PRO A 344 -3.26 3.19 1.49
N THR A 345 -3.85 4.18 0.81
CA THR A 345 -3.21 5.48 0.55
C THR A 345 -2.73 6.24 1.78
N TRP A 346 -3.31 6.00 2.95
CA TRP A 346 -2.96 6.68 4.21
C TRP A 346 -1.92 5.91 5.05
N GLU A 347 -1.61 4.64 4.73
CA GLU A 347 -0.55 3.86 5.38
C GLU A 347 0.80 4.00 4.67
N LYS A 348 0.80 4.61 3.47
CA LYS A 348 2.02 4.80 2.69
C LYS A 348 3.05 5.61 3.46
N ASP A 349 4.15 4.96 3.81
CA ASP A 349 5.31 5.53 4.43
C ASP A 349 6.14 6.33 3.43
N MET A 350 5.93 7.64 3.45
CA MET A 350 6.66 8.57 2.60
C MET A 350 8.10 8.84 3.09
N LEU A 351 8.51 8.33 4.26
CA LEU A 351 9.89 8.45 4.76
C LEU A 351 10.83 7.40 4.16
N ASN A 352 10.30 6.23 3.81
CA ASN A 352 11.04 5.17 3.14
C ASN A 352 10.95 5.32 1.61
N ASN A 353 12.02 5.82 0.99
CA ASN A 353 12.15 5.98 -0.46
C ASN A 353 10.98 6.73 -1.14
N ASN A 354 10.37 7.70 -0.44
CA ASN A 354 9.17 8.44 -0.88
C ASN A 354 7.93 7.54 -1.09
N GLY A 355 7.78 6.47 -0.32
CA GLY A 355 6.62 5.59 -0.34
C GLY A 355 6.53 4.68 -1.55
N ILE A 356 7.59 4.59 -2.37
CA ILE A 356 7.58 3.80 -3.61
C ILE A 356 7.31 2.30 -3.36
N HIS A 357 7.73 1.80 -2.20
CA HIS A 357 7.58 0.40 -1.78
C HIS A 357 6.15 0.02 -1.37
N GLN A 358 5.25 1.00 -1.28
CA GLN A 358 3.86 0.83 -0.87
C GLN A 358 2.88 1.48 -1.87
N VAL A 359 3.35 1.79 -3.08
CA VAL A 359 2.48 2.24 -4.17
C VAL A 359 1.74 1.03 -4.73
N ASN A 360 0.41 1.09 -4.87
CA ASN A 360 -0.29 -0.01 -5.51
C ASN A 360 0.05 -0.06 -7.01
N PRO A 361 0.64 -1.17 -7.52
CA PRO A 361 1.01 -1.28 -8.93
C PRO A 361 -0.23 -1.30 -9.84
N THR A 362 -1.28 -2.00 -9.41
CA THR A 362 -2.58 -2.06 -10.10
C THR A 362 -3.72 -1.66 -9.17
N THR A 363 -4.91 -1.41 -9.73
CA THR A 363 -6.12 -1.15 -8.93
C THR A 363 -6.55 -2.35 -8.07
N ALA A 364 -6.09 -3.55 -8.41
CA ALA A 364 -6.35 -4.77 -7.65
C ALA A 364 -5.38 -4.98 -6.48
N GLY A 365 -4.32 -4.17 -6.37
CA GLY A 365 -3.30 -4.34 -5.33
C GLY A 365 -2.44 -5.59 -5.53
N ASN A 366 -2.10 -5.90 -6.79
CA ASN A 366 -1.23 -7.01 -7.14
C ASN A 366 -0.26 -6.62 -8.25
N CYS A 367 0.91 -7.24 -8.23
CA CYS A 367 1.96 -7.10 -9.24
C CYS A 367 1.84 -8.24 -10.25
N PRO A 368 1.26 -8.01 -11.45
CA PRO A 368 1.26 -9.00 -12.52
C PRO A 368 2.68 -9.24 -13.05
N MET A 369 3.04 -10.52 -13.20
CA MET A 369 4.30 -10.99 -13.76
C MET A 369 4.04 -12.05 -14.83
N HIS A 370 4.90 -12.11 -15.85
CA HIS A 370 4.80 -13.10 -16.91
C HIS A 370 5.70 -14.30 -16.59
N LEU A 371 5.09 -15.47 -16.40
CA LEU A 371 5.77 -16.74 -16.21
C LEU A 371 5.80 -17.50 -17.54
N THR A 372 6.99 -17.64 -18.12
CA THR A 372 7.22 -18.33 -19.38
C THR A 372 7.86 -19.69 -19.14
N LEU A 373 7.34 -20.73 -19.79
CA LEU A 373 7.97 -22.04 -19.92
C LEU A 373 8.43 -22.21 -21.37
N SER A 374 9.70 -22.54 -21.58
CA SER A 374 10.26 -22.80 -22.91
C SER A 374 10.92 -24.16 -22.96
N ASP A 375 10.79 -24.84 -24.09
CA ASP A 375 11.58 -26.03 -24.39
C ASP A 375 13.02 -25.65 -24.76
N SER A 376 13.78 -26.63 -25.23
CA SER A 376 15.19 -26.45 -25.54
C SER A 376 15.41 -25.65 -26.83
N ALA A 377 16.40 -24.73 -26.85
CA ALA A 377 16.67 -23.93 -28.05
C ALA A 377 17.19 -24.76 -29.25
N ALA A 378 17.60 -26.01 -29.03
CA ALA A 378 18.13 -26.90 -30.05
C ALA A 378 17.60 -28.32 -29.80
N PRO A 379 17.31 -29.09 -30.86
CA PRO A 379 16.62 -30.37 -30.74
C PRO A 379 17.35 -31.33 -29.78
N PRO A 380 16.62 -32.02 -28.89
CA PRO A 380 17.24 -32.94 -27.94
C PRO A 380 17.99 -34.07 -28.63
N SER A 381 19.13 -34.46 -28.06
CA SER A 381 19.97 -35.52 -28.66
C SER A 381 19.31 -36.91 -28.69
N TYR A 382 18.29 -37.13 -27.85
CA TYR A 382 17.51 -38.36 -27.82
C TYR A 382 16.36 -38.37 -28.86
N MET A 383 16.08 -37.24 -29.52
CA MET A 383 15.14 -37.11 -30.63
C MET A 383 15.89 -36.84 -31.96
N PRO A 384 16.58 -37.85 -32.53
CA PRO A 384 17.42 -37.66 -33.72
C PRO A 384 16.62 -37.28 -34.98
N ASN A 385 15.33 -37.60 -35.01
CA ASN A 385 14.48 -37.49 -36.19
C ASN A 385 14.16 -36.05 -36.61
N TYR A 386 14.21 -35.07 -35.70
CA TYR A 386 14.12 -33.64 -36.04
C TYR A 386 15.17 -33.23 -37.09
N THR A 387 16.35 -33.84 -37.06
CA THR A 387 17.44 -33.52 -38.00
C THR A 387 17.67 -34.59 -39.07
N ALA A 388 17.15 -35.80 -38.88
CA ALA A 388 17.34 -36.92 -39.81
C ALA A 388 16.42 -36.83 -41.04
N PHE A 389 15.32 -36.09 -40.94
CA PHE A 389 14.34 -35.93 -42.02
C PHE A 389 14.36 -34.51 -42.61
N THR A 390 13.86 -34.39 -43.84
CA THR A 390 13.68 -33.11 -44.53
C THR A 390 12.19 -33.00 -44.87
N PRO A 391 11.52 -31.90 -44.48
CA PRO A 391 12.07 -30.71 -43.82
C PRO A 391 12.48 -30.95 -42.35
N ASN A 392 13.41 -30.13 -41.84
CA ASN A 392 13.71 -30.04 -40.41
C ASN A 392 12.81 -28.94 -39.84
N ASN A 393 11.82 -29.33 -39.03
CA ASN A 393 10.77 -28.45 -38.54
C ASN A 393 11.03 -27.92 -37.13
N TYR A 394 12.17 -28.21 -36.52
CA TYR A 394 12.43 -27.82 -35.14
C TYR A 394 12.55 -26.30 -35.00
N GLN A 395 11.73 -25.71 -34.13
CA GLN A 395 11.83 -24.35 -33.62
C GLN A 395 11.55 -24.42 -32.12
N GLN A 396 12.27 -23.63 -31.31
CA GLN A 396 11.97 -23.53 -29.89
C GLN A 396 10.57 -22.95 -29.72
N GLU A 397 9.73 -23.62 -28.94
CA GLU A 397 8.40 -23.16 -28.59
C GLU A 397 8.34 -22.74 -27.11
N SER A 398 7.33 -21.95 -26.78
CA SER A 398 7.15 -21.44 -25.42
C SER A 398 5.71 -21.06 -25.14
N VAL A 399 5.29 -21.21 -23.89
CA VAL A 399 3.99 -20.77 -23.38
C VAL A 399 4.19 -19.77 -22.24
N GLU A 400 3.28 -18.82 -22.11
CA GLU A 400 3.32 -17.76 -21.09
C GLU A 400 1.96 -17.65 -20.40
N VAL A 401 1.98 -17.50 -19.07
CA VAL A 401 0.81 -17.23 -18.21
C VAL A 401 1.13 -16.08 -17.26
N ASP A 402 0.09 -15.42 -16.72
CA ASP A 402 0.29 -14.36 -15.74
C ASP A 402 0.26 -14.91 -14.30
N LEU A 403 1.22 -14.48 -13.48
CA LEU A 403 1.25 -14.66 -12.04
C LEU A 403 0.99 -13.31 -11.36
N TYR A 404 -0.14 -13.19 -10.69
CA TYR A 404 -0.48 -12.01 -9.88
C TYR A 404 0.04 -12.20 -8.46
N VAL A 405 1.12 -11.49 -8.11
CA VAL A 405 1.71 -11.52 -6.78
C VAL A 405 1.16 -10.37 -5.95
N THR A 406 0.49 -10.67 -4.84
CA THR A 406 0.15 -9.69 -3.80
C THR A 406 1.10 -9.85 -2.64
N VAL A 407 1.87 -8.83 -2.30
CA VAL A 407 2.44 -8.69 -0.96
C VAL A 407 1.38 -7.97 -0.12
N ASP A 408 0.87 -8.67 0.89
CA ASP A 408 -0.27 -8.26 1.72
C ASP A 408 0.22 -7.42 2.91
N ASN A 409 -0.34 -6.22 3.00
CA ASN A 409 0.00 -5.20 4.00
C ASN A 409 -0.22 -5.71 5.43
N VAL A 410 0.79 -5.58 6.28
CA VAL A 410 0.71 -5.86 7.71
C VAL A 410 0.63 -4.56 8.48
N LYS A 411 -0.48 -4.37 9.20
CA LYS A 411 -0.73 -3.17 10.00
C LYS A 411 0.46 -2.79 10.89
N GLU A 412 0.92 -1.56 10.75
CA GLU A 412 1.97 -0.98 11.58
C GLU A 412 1.44 -0.62 12.98
N ALA A 413 2.34 -0.74 13.97
CA ALA A 413 2.04 -0.36 15.35
C ALA A 413 2.09 1.17 15.52
N VAL A 414 0.99 1.75 16.02
CA VAL A 414 0.83 3.21 16.15
C VAL A 414 0.75 3.61 17.62
N PRO A 415 1.56 4.58 18.09
CA PRO A 415 1.47 5.12 19.46
C PRO A 415 0.19 5.92 19.69
N ASP A 416 -0.07 6.28 20.93
CA ASP A 416 -1.05 7.31 21.27
C ASP A 416 -0.51 8.14 22.44
N TYR A 417 -0.47 9.46 22.26
CA TYR A 417 -0.06 10.40 23.28
C TYR A 417 -1.24 11.26 23.69
N GLU A 418 -1.60 11.26 24.97
CA GLU A 418 -2.86 11.83 25.40
C GLU A 418 -2.71 12.87 26.50
N PHE A 419 -3.55 13.90 26.44
CA PHE A 419 -3.95 14.67 27.61
C PHE A 419 -5.11 13.99 28.33
N ARG A 420 -5.21 14.23 29.63
CA ARG A 420 -6.23 13.64 30.49
C ARG A 420 -6.99 14.72 31.26
N ALA A 421 -8.28 14.84 30.98
CA ALA A 421 -9.12 15.88 31.59
C ALA A 421 -9.25 15.78 33.11
N ASP A 422 -9.07 14.60 33.71
CA ASP A 422 -9.11 14.38 35.15
C ASP A 422 -7.86 14.89 35.89
N GLU A 423 -6.73 14.99 35.21
CA GLU A 423 -5.51 15.64 35.73
C GLU A 423 -5.59 17.16 35.60
N GLY A 424 -6.06 17.64 34.44
CA GLY A 424 -6.31 19.06 34.17
C GLY A 424 -5.06 19.93 34.17
N PHE A 425 -5.25 21.21 34.48
CA PHE A 425 -4.17 22.21 34.53
C PHE A 425 -3.80 22.52 35.97
N PHE A 426 -2.52 22.76 36.24
CA PHE A 426 -2.09 23.24 37.55
C PHE A 426 -1.52 24.65 37.44
N PHE A 427 -2.27 25.65 37.91
CA PHE A 427 -1.83 27.06 37.94
C PHE A 427 -0.94 27.38 39.14
N ASN A 428 -0.22 26.39 39.67
CA ASN A 428 0.76 26.56 40.75
C ASN A 428 0.25 27.32 41.99
N GLY A 429 -1.03 27.16 42.33
CA GLY A 429 -1.66 27.82 43.48
C GLY A 429 -2.00 29.30 43.28
N VAL A 430 -1.87 29.84 42.07
CA VAL A 430 -2.28 31.21 41.72
C VAL A 430 -3.80 31.28 41.62
N SER A 431 -4.44 32.09 42.48
CA SER A 431 -5.90 32.21 42.54
C SER A 431 -6.43 33.52 41.98
N ASN A 432 -5.70 34.61 42.14
CA ASN A 432 -6.08 35.96 41.75
C ASN A 432 -4.92 36.61 41.00
N ILE A 433 -5.18 37.37 39.94
CA ILE A 433 -4.13 38.02 39.14
C ILE A 433 -4.57 39.41 38.67
N MET A 434 -3.60 40.26 38.37
CA MET A 434 -3.84 41.50 37.64
C MET A 434 -4.00 41.21 36.14
N PRO A 435 -4.81 41.96 35.38
CA PRO A 435 -4.94 41.76 33.94
C PRO A 435 -3.60 42.01 33.23
N GLY A 436 -3.20 41.11 32.34
CA GLY A 436 -1.93 41.15 31.62
C GLY A 436 -0.78 40.45 32.36
N THR A 437 -1.08 39.37 33.10
CA THR A 437 -0.10 38.63 33.90
C THR A 437 0.24 37.29 33.25
N TYR A 438 1.53 36.92 33.26
CA TYR A 438 1.98 35.57 32.91
C TYR A 438 1.84 34.62 34.09
N VAL A 439 0.98 33.61 33.96
CA VAL A 439 0.68 32.61 35.00
C VAL A 439 1.38 31.29 34.67
N PRO A 440 2.20 30.72 35.58
CA PRO A 440 2.80 29.41 35.39
C PRO A 440 1.73 28.32 35.35
N VAL A 441 1.84 27.43 34.36
CA VAL A 441 0.86 26.37 34.11
C VAL A 441 1.56 25.04 33.87
N ASP A 442 1.16 24.04 34.63
CA ASP A 442 1.69 22.68 34.52
C ASP A 442 0.59 21.73 34.04
N PHE A 443 1.01 20.69 33.33
CA PHE A 443 0.14 19.61 32.84
C PHE A 443 0.97 18.36 32.56
N SER A 444 0.31 17.25 32.21
CA SER A 444 0.97 15.99 31.89
C SER A 444 0.54 15.43 30.54
N ILE A 445 1.50 14.85 29.82
CA ILE A 445 1.27 14.08 28.60
C ILE A 445 1.50 12.61 28.93
N TYR A 446 0.61 11.73 28.48
CA TYR A 446 0.69 10.30 28.74
C TYR A 446 0.90 9.54 27.44
N SER A 447 1.70 8.46 27.46
CA SER A 447 1.63 7.46 26.39
C SER A 447 0.56 6.43 26.75
N SER A 448 -0.52 6.38 25.98
CA SER A 448 -1.68 5.55 26.26
C SER A 448 -1.41 4.07 25.99
N THR A 449 -1.77 3.22 26.95
CA THR A 449 -1.75 1.75 26.81
C THR A 449 -3.13 1.17 26.47
N THR A 450 -4.16 2.02 26.50
CA THR A 450 -5.54 1.63 26.22
C THR A 450 -5.92 1.88 24.78
N THR A 451 -5.40 2.98 24.23
CA THR A 451 -5.74 3.46 22.91
C THR A 451 -4.54 3.51 21.98
N GLY A 452 -3.28 3.37 22.45
CA GLY A 452 -2.08 3.17 21.62
C GLY A 452 -1.59 1.72 21.56
N ASP A 453 -0.93 1.35 20.45
CA ASP A 453 -0.28 0.04 20.32
C ASP A 453 1.02 -0.04 21.12
N ALA A 454 1.41 -1.26 21.47
CA ALA A 454 2.73 -1.48 22.04
C ALA A 454 3.81 -1.32 20.94
N PRO A 455 4.99 -0.75 21.26
CA PRO A 455 6.09 -0.66 20.31
C PRO A 455 6.49 -2.05 19.80
N PRO A 456 6.69 -2.24 18.48
CA PRO A 456 6.95 -3.54 17.87
C PRO A 456 8.38 -4.05 18.13
N ASN A 457 9.34 -3.13 18.34
CA ASN A 457 10.75 -3.49 18.53
C ASN A 457 11.01 -3.97 19.96
N GLN A 458 11.92 -4.95 20.10
CA GLN A 458 12.28 -5.52 21.41
C GLN A 458 12.91 -4.51 22.39
N ASP A 459 13.47 -3.42 21.87
CA ASP A 459 14.03 -2.33 22.66
C ASP A 459 12.98 -1.31 23.13
N GLY A 460 11.71 -1.51 22.76
CA GLY A 460 10.59 -0.64 23.11
C GLY A 460 10.44 0.58 22.21
N SER A 461 11.08 0.59 21.03
CA SER A 461 10.96 1.64 20.03
C SER A 461 9.92 1.33 18.94
N TYR A 462 9.51 2.36 18.21
CA TYR A 462 8.77 2.25 16.96
C TYR A 462 9.72 2.37 15.76
N THR A 463 9.23 2.13 14.55
CA THR A 463 10.00 2.24 13.30
C THR A 463 10.72 3.59 13.18
N TYR A 464 10.04 4.68 13.54
CA TYR A 464 10.57 6.03 13.49
C TYR A 464 10.57 6.74 14.85
N GLU A 465 11.63 7.50 15.11
CA GLU A 465 11.70 8.44 16.23
C GLU A 465 10.73 9.60 16.01
N ARG A 466 10.32 10.25 17.10
CA ARG A 466 9.31 11.31 17.07
C ARG A 466 9.49 12.33 18.18
N LEU A 467 8.95 13.52 17.98
CA LEU A 467 8.88 14.59 18.97
C LEU A 467 7.44 15.01 19.22
N LEU A 468 7.20 15.60 20.38
CA LEU A 468 5.94 16.24 20.70
C LEU A 468 6.12 17.75 20.56
N LYS A 469 5.45 18.35 19.58
CA LYS A 469 5.39 19.80 19.41
C LYS A 469 4.17 20.32 20.19
N VAL A 470 4.42 20.97 21.31
CA VAL A 470 3.38 21.40 22.26
C VAL A 470 3.26 22.92 22.23
N THR A 471 2.03 23.43 22.19
CA THR A 471 1.73 24.85 22.33
C THR A 471 0.63 25.04 23.37
N VAL A 472 0.82 25.99 24.28
CA VAL A 472 -0.21 26.44 25.22
C VAL A 472 -0.73 27.79 24.76
N HIS A 473 -2.04 27.96 24.84
CA HIS A 473 -2.75 29.10 24.30
C HIS A 473 -3.69 29.73 25.33
N SER A 474 -3.93 31.02 25.16
CA SER A 474 -5.00 31.79 25.81
C SER A 474 -5.68 32.74 24.84
N ASP A 475 -6.97 33.02 25.05
CA ASP A 475 -7.71 33.98 24.24
C ASP A 475 -7.65 35.42 24.83
N GLY A 476 -8.14 36.38 24.06
CA GLY A 476 -8.26 37.77 24.51
C GLY A 476 -6.99 38.62 24.39
N HIS A 477 -6.00 38.17 23.61
CA HIS A 477 -4.70 38.84 23.46
C HIS A 477 -4.05 38.56 22.08
N ASP A 478 -2.96 39.26 21.75
CA ASP A 478 -2.26 39.17 20.43
C ASP A 478 -0.77 38.75 20.58
N GLU A 479 -0.32 38.50 21.79
CA GLU A 479 1.03 38.07 22.15
C GLU A 479 1.38 36.75 21.45
N PRO A 480 2.60 36.60 20.92
CA PRO A 480 2.99 35.40 20.20
C PRO A 480 3.17 34.20 21.15
N GLU A 481 2.47 33.12 20.84
CA GLU A 481 2.61 31.83 21.51
C GLU A 481 3.50 30.93 20.64
N LEU A 482 4.66 30.55 21.16
CA LEU A 482 5.66 29.77 20.42
C LEU A 482 5.65 28.31 20.88
N PRO A 483 5.66 27.34 19.97
CA PRO A 483 5.69 25.93 20.33
C PRO A 483 7.04 25.53 20.96
N LYS A 484 6.99 24.55 21.87
CA LYS A 484 8.17 23.85 22.40
C LYS A 484 8.15 22.39 21.98
N TYR A 485 9.32 21.77 21.96
CA TYR A 485 9.49 20.37 21.56
C TYR A 485 9.93 19.52 22.76
N TYR A 486 9.25 18.40 22.95
CA TYR A 486 9.54 17.45 24.01
C TYR A 486 9.81 16.07 23.45
N GLN A 487 10.62 15.30 24.19
CA GLN A 487 10.77 13.87 23.93
C GLN A 487 9.52 13.15 24.43
N PRO A 488 8.93 12.24 23.65
CA PRO A 488 7.73 11.55 24.07
C PRO A 488 7.99 10.66 25.28
N PRO A 489 7.02 10.50 26.20
CA PRO A 489 7.12 9.50 27.25
C PRO A 489 7.18 8.10 26.63
N ALA A 490 7.92 7.19 27.27
CA ALA A 490 7.92 5.78 26.88
C ALA A 490 6.53 5.16 27.02
N TYR A 491 6.26 4.05 26.31
CA TYR A 491 4.95 3.40 26.32
C TYR A 491 4.42 3.13 27.74
N GLY A 492 3.24 3.68 28.06
CA GLY A 492 2.60 3.60 29.37
C GLY A 492 3.21 4.47 30.47
N GLN A 493 4.14 5.37 30.15
CA GLN A 493 4.67 6.38 31.06
C GLN A 493 4.01 7.75 30.84
N SER A 494 4.31 8.70 31.71
CA SER A 494 3.90 10.10 31.60
C SER A 494 5.10 11.04 31.57
N LEU A 495 4.90 12.20 30.97
CA LEU A 495 5.80 13.33 30.94
C LEU A 495 5.12 14.50 31.65
N PHE A 496 5.73 14.97 32.74
CA PHE A 496 5.28 16.15 33.47
C PHE A 496 5.91 17.40 32.85
N ILE A 497 5.09 18.43 32.61
CA ILE A 497 5.48 19.68 31.96
C ILE A 497 5.21 20.81 32.95
N ASP A 498 6.26 21.56 33.33
CA ASP A 498 6.23 22.62 34.36
C ASP A 498 6.92 23.92 33.92
N ASP A 499 7.32 24.02 32.66
CA ASP A 499 8.11 25.13 32.15
C ASP A 499 7.30 26.16 31.33
N TRP A 500 5.97 26.12 31.43
CA TRP A 500 5.07 27.02 30.68
C TRP A 500 4.50 28.16 31.52
N GLN A 501 4.26 29.27 30.85
CA GLN A 501 3.50 30.40 31.38
C GLN A 501 2.49 30.83 30.32
N VAL A 502 1.27 31.13 30.75
CA VAL A 502 0.16 31.58 29.91
C VAL A 502 -0.19 33.03 30.21
N PHE A 503 -0.51 33.82 29.18
CA PHE A 503 -0.78 35.24 29.33
C PHE A 503 -2.27 35.50 29.52
N ILE A 504 -2.66 35.97 30.71
CA ILE A 504 -4.08 36.14 31.04
C ILE A 504 -4.44 37.63 31.15
N THR A 505 -5.47 38.04 30.40
CA THR A 505 -6.04 39.40 30.39
C THR A 505 -7.46 39.39 30.97
N ASP A 506 -8.08 40.57 31.08
CA ASP A 506 -9.50 40.71 31.46
C ASP A 506 -10.47 40.16 30.39
N LEU A 507 -9.98 39.91 29.19
CA LEU A 507 -10.72 39.33 28.08
C LEU A 507 -10.53 37.81 27.94
N THR A 508 -9.57 37.22 28.65
CA THR A 508 -9.29 35.78 28.59
C THR A 508 -10.43 35.00 29.25
N THR A 509 -11.00 34.08 28.48
CA THR A 509 -12.06 33.17 28.91
C THR A 509 -11.63 31.71 28.87
N GLU A 510 -10.56 31.38 28.14
CA GLU A 510 -10.10 30.03 27.91
C GLU A 510 -8.56 29.94 27.87
N VAL A 511 -8.05 28.90 28.52
CA VAL A 511 -6.70 28.36 28.32
C VAL A 511 -6.81 26.96 27.76
N TRP A 512 -6.04 26.65 26.72
CA TRP A 512 -5.95 25.32 26.14
C TRP A 512 -4.51 24.94 25.78
N VAL A 513 -4.25 23.65 25.69
CA VAL A 513 -2.98 23.08 25.24
C VAL A 513 -3.24 22.14 24.08
N GLU A 514 -2.31 22.13 23.14
CA GLU A 514 -2.35 21.33 21.94
C GLU A 514 -1.01 20.60 21.74
N MET A 515 -1.02 19.32 21.32
CA MET A 515 0.19 18.59 20.90
C MET A 515 0.13 18.01 19.47
N ASP A 516 1.15 18.28 18.66
CA ASP A 516 1.35 17.66 17.34
C ASP A 516 2.50 16.66 17.46
N VAL A 517 2.22 15.41 17.13
CA VAL A 517 3.19 14.32 17.18
C VAL A 517 3.90 14.28 15.83
N VAL A 518 5.16 14.70 15.80
CA VAL A 518 5.93 14.84 14.56
C VAL A 518 6.94 13.72 14.42
N THR A 519 6.90 13.01 13.30
CA THR A 519 7.88 11.97 12.98
C THR A 519 9.19 12.58 12.48
N CYS A 520 10.30 12.03 12.92
CA CYS A 520 11.63 12.44 12.47
C CYS A 520 12.03 11.71 11.19
N ILE A 521 12.68 12.44 10.28
CA ILE A 521 13.33 11.88 9.10
C ILE A 521 14.39 10.87 9.58
N PRO A 522 14.46 9.67 8.99
CA PRO A 522 15.41 8.63 9.42
C PRO A 522 16.85 9.15 9.50
N GLY A 523 17.44 9.06 10.70
CA GLY A 523 18.75 9.64 10.96
C GLY A 523 19.25 9.40 12.39
N PRO A 524 20.51 9.80 12.68
CA PRO A 524 21.12 9.57 14.00
C PRO A 524 20.66 10.56 15.08
N VAL A 525 19.88 11.58 14.72
CA VAL A 525 19.41 12.64 15.62
C VAL A 525 17.98 12.97 15.24
N CYS A 526 17.10 13.01 16.25
CA CYS A 526 15.73 13.50 16.13
C CYS A 526 15.60 14.81 16.94
N ASP A 527 15.65 15.93 16.22
CA ASP A 527 15.49 17.29 16.72
C ASP A 527 14.54 18.11 15.82
N PRO A 528 14.14 19.34 16.22
CA PRO A 528 13.20 20.16 15.45
C PRO A 528 13.63 20.52 14.02
N THR A 529 14.89 20.28 13.63
CA THR A 529 15.40 20.51 12.27
C THR A 529 15.33 19.26 11.38
N THR A 530 15.04 18.11 11.97
CA THR A 530 14.97 16.79 11.32
C THR A 530 13.56 16.22 11.25
N ILE A 531 12.54 17.02 11.56
CA ILE A 531 11.14 16.59 11.48
C ILE A 531 10.68 16.50 10.03
N GLN A 532 9.81 15.54 9.73
CA GLN A 532 9.19 15.41 8.43
C GLN A 532 8.36 16.67 8.12
N LEU A 533 8.45 17.17 6.90
CA LEU A 533 7.65 18.33 6.46
C LEU A 533 6.20 17.90 6.17
N ASP A 534 5.24 18.68 6.67
CA ASP A 534 3.82 18.54 6.32
C ASP A 534 3.49 19.29 5.02
N GLU A 535 3.89 18.74 3.87
CA GLU A 535 3.68 19.38 2.57
C GLU A 535 3.12 18.40 1.53
N PRO A 536 1.96 18.70 0.89
CA PRO A 536 1.02 19.77 1.21
C PRO A 536 0.36 19.55 2.57
N SER A 537 -0.03 20.65 3.25
CA SER A 537 -0.46 20.57 4.64
C SER A 537 -1.66 19.62 4.85
N SER A 538 -1.48 18.62 5.72
CA SER A 538 -2.55 17.81 6.31
C SER A 538 -3.26 18.55 7.45
N HIS A 539 -2.61 19.55 8.06
CA HIS A 539 -3.13 20.23 9.25
C HIS A 539 -4.14 21.35 8.95
N LEU A 540 -5.45 21.06 8.82
CA LEU A 540 -6.47 22.11 8.64
C LEU A 540 -7.67 22.00 9.61
N SER A 541 -7.48 22.32 10.88
CA SER A 541 -8.57 22.57 11.81
C SER A 541 -8.85 24.07 11.85
N THR A 542 -10.13 24.40 11.72
CA THR A 542 -10.61 25.78 11.74
C THR A 542 -10.77 26.20 13.20
N VAL A 543 -9.67 26.66 13.79
CA VAL A 543 -9.69 27.27 15.12
C VAL A 543 -9.76 28.80 14.94
N GLY A 544 -10.94 29.39 15.12
CA GLY A 544 -11.15 30.85 15.17
C GLY A 544 -10.89 31.67 13.90
N ALA A 545 -10.88 33.01 14.05
CA ALA A 545 -10.75 33.98 12.95
C ALA A 545 -9.32 34.11 12.37
N ASN A 546 -8.34 33.46 13.00
CA ASN A 546 -6.99 33.24 12.49
C ASN A 546 -6.81 31.72 12.34
N PRO A 547 -6.92 31.16 11.13
CA PRO A 547 -6.74 29.73 10.92
C PRO A 547 -5.27 29.39 11.12
N ASN A 548 -4.87 29.10 12.36
CA ASN A 548 -3.62 28.39 12.58
C ASN A 548 -3.88 26.91 12.26
N PRO A 549 -3.09 26.32 11.35
CA PRO A 549 -3.28 24.96 10.88
C PRO A 549 -3.05 23.96 12.03
N TRP A 550 -4.14 23.49 12.65
CA TRP A 550 -4.14 22.35 13.57
C TRP A 550 -4.65 21.09 12.86
N SER A 551 -4.25 19.89 13.26
CA SER A 551 -4.32 18.65 12.48
C SER A 551 -5.71 18.20 11.99
N GLU A 552 -5.84 17.89 10.69
CA GLU A 552 -6.80 16.89 10.20
C GLU A 552 -6.00 15.61 9.88
N PRO A 553 -6.25 14.47 10.54
CA PRO A 553 -5.57 13.24 10.16
C PRO A 553 -6.05 12.75 8.80
N GLY A 554 -5.11 12.38 7.93
CA GLY A 554 -5.43 11.53 6.78
C GLY A 554 -5.95 12.24 5.54
N LYS A 555 -5.64 13.53 5.33
CA LYS A 555 -5.77 14.06 3.98
C LYS A 555 -4.79 13.32 3.07
N SER A 556 -5.32 12.51 2.16
CA SER A 556 -4.60 11.61 1.23
C SER A 556 -3.54 12.27 0.32
N THR A 557 -3.27 13.56 0.51
CA THR A 557 -2.32 14.35 -0.26
C THR A 557 -1.08 14.77 0.53
N SER A 558 -1.08 14.70 1.87
CA SER A 558 0.12 15.07 2.65
C SER A 558 1.14 13.94 2.66
N ASN A 559 2.42 14.31 2.78
CA ASN A 559 3.49 13.37 3.02
C ASN A 559 3.51 12.87 4.48
N ARG A 560 2.89 13.59 5.42
CA ARG A 560 2.69 13.13 6.81
C ARG A 560 1.34 12.41 6.93
N ALA A 561 1.30 11.34 7.72
CA ALA A 561 0.09 10.60 8.04
C ALA A 561 -0.20 10.67 9.56
N PRO A 562 -0.83 11.76 10.07
CA PRO A 562 -0.95 12.01 11.50
C PRO A 562 -1.66 10.90 12.30
N ALA A 563 -2.55 10.13 11.68
CA ALA A 563 -3.24 9.01 12.32
C ALA A 563 -2.31 7.83 12.66
N PHE A 564 -1.11 7.77 12.07
CA PHE A 564 -0.05 6.78 12.35
C PHE A 564 1.08 7.36 13.19
N GLU A 565 1.10 8.68 13.37
CA GLU A 565 1.95 9.34 14.35
C GLU A 565 1.29 9.32 15.73
N ASP A 566 -0.04 9.34 15.76
CA ASP A 566 -0.88 9.28 16.96
C ASP A 566 -2.25 8.65 16.67
N ARG A 567 -2.55 7.52 17.32
CA ARG A 567 -3.75 6.73 17.06
C ARG A 567 -5.03 7.46 17.44
N ASN A 568 -4.98 8.35 18.44
CA ASN A 568 -6.17 9.05 18.93
C ASN A 568 -5.95 10.55 19.12
N TRP A 569 -5.53 11.24 18.06
CA TRP A 569 -5.28 12.69 18.06
C TRP A 569 -6.34 13.60 18.73
N CYS A 570 -7.58 13.14 18.89
CA CYS A 570 -8.64 13.81 19.64
C CYS A 570 -8.29 14.15 21.10
N ASN A 571 -7.42 13.35 21.71
CA ASN A 571 -6.92 13.56 23.07
C ASN A 571 -5.65 14.45 23.08
N ASN A 572 -5.23 15.00 21.94
CA ASN A 572 -4.09 15.91 21.80
C ASN A 572 -4.46 17.37 22.03
N LEU A 573 -5.68 17.64 22.47
CA LEU A 573 -6.09 18.97 22.89
C LEU A 573 -6.84 18.88 24.21
N MET A 574 -6.45 19.72 25.16
CA MET A 574 -7.12 19.89 26.44
C MET A 574 -7.43 21.34 26.73
N SER A 575 -8.62 21.62 27.27
CA SER A 575 -9.07 22.99 27.60
C SER A 575 -9.67 23.10 29.00
N THR A 576 -9.61 24.33 29.52
CA THR A 576 -10.23 24.77 30.77
C THR A 576 -11.75 24.89 30.72
N ASN A 577 -12.35 24.91 29.53
CA ASN A 577 -13.80 25.02 29.38
C ASN A 577 -14.60 23.86 30.00
N SER A 578 -15.82 24.17 30.45
CA SER A 578 -16.75 23.19 31.04
C SER A 578 -17.59 22.46 29.99
N MET A 579 -17.74 21.15 30.14
CA MET A 579 -18.59 20.32 29.28
C MET A 579 -20.07 20.73 29.34
N ASP A 580 -20.68 21.00 28.18
CA ASP A 580 -21.95 20.36 27.85
C ASP A 580 -21.66 19.40 26.68
N ALA A 581 -22.30 18.23 26.65
CA ALA A 581 -21.92 17.10 25.78
C ALA A 581 -21.99 17.35 24.25
N ASP A 582 -22.36 18.56 23.82
CA ASP A 582 -22.51 18.99 22.43
C ASP A 582 -22.02 20.43 22.19
N THR A 583 -21.35 21.07 23.15
CA THR A 583 -20.81 22.43 22.94
C THR A 583 -19.40 22.36 22.35
N PRO A 584 -19.15 23.09 21.26
CA PRO A 584 -17.79 23.33 20.79
C PRO A 584 -16.94 23.97 21.91
N LEU A 585 -15.63 23.71 21.87
CA LEU A 585 -14.59 24.34 22.68
C LEU A 585 -14.55 25.86 22.40
N SER A 586 -15.44 26.61 23.06
CA SER A 586 -15.72 28.05 22.91
C SER A 586 -15.79 28.59 21.47
N GLY A 587 -15.71 29.93 21.30
CA GLY A 587 -15.65 30.60 20.00
C GLY A 587 -14.36 30.32 19.20
N VAL A 588 -13.48 29.49 19.75
CA VAL A 588 -12.16 29.13 19.21
C VAL A 588 -12.26 27.83 18.39
N VAL A 589 -12.85 26.76 18.90
CA VAL A 589 -13.04 25.50 18.15
C VAL A 589 -14.51 25.37 17.74
N VAL A 590 -14.78 25.29 16.44
CA VAL A 590 -16.15 25.40 15.91
C VAL A 590 -16.92 24.06 15.92
N GLN A 591 -16.24 22.93 16.19
CA GLN A 591 -16.82 21.57 16.16
C GLN A 591 -16.85 20.91 17.54
N SER A 592 -17.96 20.26 17.88
CA SER A 592 -18.18 19.56 19.16
C SER A 592 -17.48 18.20 19.25
N ASN A 593 -16.98 17.67 18.13
CA ASN A 593 -16.17 16.47 18.06
C ASN A 593 -14.97 16.69 17.13
N CYS A 594 -13.86 16.05 17.46
CA CYS A 594 -12.79 15.81 16.50
C CYS A 594 -13.31 14.73 15.53
N GLN A 595 -13.40 15.07 14.25
CA GLN A 595 -13.75 14.11 13.20
C GLN A 595 -12.50 13.82 12.39
N HIS A 596 -12.22 12.53 12.16
CA HIS A 596 -11.30 12.14 11.10
C HIS A 596 -11.95 12.53 9.77
N THR A 597 -11.38 13.46 9.01
CA THR A 597 -12.05 14.00 7.83
C THR A 597 -12.10 13.00 6.67
N SER A 598 -13.31 12.88 6.11
CA SER A 598 -13.68 12.32 4.79
C SER A 598 -13.40 10.86 4.41
N ASP A 599 -12.38 10.17 4.91
CA ASP A 599 -12.18 8.74 4.58
C ASP A 599 -12.78 7.85 5.65
N SER A 600 -14.03 7.45 5.43
CA SER A 600 -14.80 6.53 6.31
C SER A 600 -14.05 5.25 6.70
N TYR A 601 -13.05 4.86 5.91
CA TYR A 601 -12.16 3.74 6.19
C TYR A 601 -11.22 4.03 7.37
N ILE A 602 -10.56 5.20 7.41
CA ILE A 602 -9.64 5.59 8.49
C ILE A 602 -10.35 5.55 9.84
N ALA A 603 -11.59 6.05 9.90
CA ALA A 603 -12.42 6.01 11.12
C ALA A 603 -12.83 4.58 11.53
N THR A 604 -12.90 3.64 10.58
CA THR A 604 -13.24 2.22 10.83
C THR A 604 -12.03 1.44 11.34
N GLU A 605 -10.83 1.76 10.84
CA GLU A 605 -9.56 1.09 11.17
C GLU A 605 -8.80 1.66 12.37
N SER A 606 -8.87 2.98 12.59
CA SER A 606 -8.42 3.59 13.84
C SER A 606 -9.28 3.13 15.02
N GLY A 607 -10.51 2.67 14.76
CA GLY A 607 -11.47 2.25 15.78
C GLY A 607 -12.18 3.42 16.47
N PHE A 608 -11.97 4.67 16.03
CA PHE A 608 -12.46 5.87 16.71
C PHE A 608 -13.32 6.74 15.77
N ALA A 609 -14.61 6.46 15.70
CA ALA A 609 -15.53 7.12 14.76
C ALA A 609 -15.94 8.57 15.14
N ALA A 610 -15.63 9.02 16.36
CA ALA A 610 -15.68 10.40 16.84
C ALA A 610 -15.37 10.37 18.33
N GLN A 611 -14.35 11.10 18.78
CA GLN A 611 -14.12 11.31 20.21
C GLN A 611 -14.39 12.77 20.59
N GLN A 612 -14.47 13.00 21.90
CA GLN A 612 -14.58 14.34 22.45
C GLN A 612 -13.18 14.85 22.80
N TRP A 613 -13.00 16.15 22.63
CA TRP A 613 -11.83 16.85 23.14
C TRP A 613 -11.75 16.77 24.68
N GLN A 614 -10.55 16.88 25.23
CA GLN A 614 -10.37 16.86 26.68
C GLN A 614 -10.82 18.19 27.29
N ASN A 615 -11.87 18.17 28.11
CA ASN A 615 -12.41 19.35 28.77
C ASN A 615 -12.38 19.18 30.28
N THR A 616 -11.66 20.05 30.96
CA THR A 616 -11.43 19.94 32.41
C THR A 616 -12.56 20.60 33.22
N GLY A 617 -13.25 21.59 32.65
CA GLY A 617 -14.20 22.44 33.37
C GLY A 617 -13.58 23.21 34.53
N GLN A 618 -12.26 23.42 34.47
CA GLN A 618 -11.49 24.07 35.51
C GLN A 618 -11.61 25.60 35.41
N ALA A 619 -11.86 26.25 36.54
CA ALA A 619 -11.87 27.71 36.61
C ALA A 619 -10.46 28.30 36.42
N LEU A 620 -10.37 29.35 35.62
CA LEU A 620 -9.15 30.16 35.47
C LEU A 620 -8.88 30.99 36.74
N PRO A 621 -7.63 31.41 36.98
CA PRO A 621 -7.32 32.43 37.99
C PRO A 621 -8.19 33.67 37.80
N VAL A 622 -8.72 34.21 38.90
CA VAL A 622 -9.65 35.34 38.86
C VAL A 622 -8.88 36.62 38.57
N VAL A 623 -9.24 37.30 37.48
CA VAL A 623 -8.71 38.62 37.18
C VAL A 623 -9.37 39.64 38.11
N VAL A 624 -8.56 40.39 38.85
CA VAL A 624 -9.05 41.38 39.82
C VAL A 624 -8.94 42.80 39.28
N GLY A 625 -9.94 43.62 39.59
CA GLY A 625 -9.86 45.07 39.43
C GLY A 625 -9.10 45.73 40.58
N THR A 626 -8.70 46.98 40.44
CA THR A 626 -8.14 47.77 41.56
C THR A 626 -9.12 48.85 41.99
N ILE A 627 -9.28 49.07 43.31
CA ILE A 627 -10.05 50.22 43.79
C ILE A 627 -9.40 51.55 43.34
N GLY A 628 -10.17 52.57 43.01
CA GLY A 628 -9.61 53.83 42.52
C GLY A 628 -8.70 54.51 43.55
N ALA A 629 -7.45 54.85 43.22
CA ALA A 629 -6.50 55.50 44.14
C ALA A 629 -6.98 56.85 44.71
N LEU A 630 -8.00 57.47 44.10
CA LEU A 630 -8.66 58.71 44.56
C LEU A 630 -9.90 58.48 45.44
N SER A 631 -10.35 57.22 45.58
CA SER A 631 -11.55 56.85 46.36
C SER A 631 -11.27 56.67 47.86
N VAL A 632 -9.99 56.63 48.25
CA VAL A 632 -9.56 56.49 49.64
C VAL A 632 -9.74 57.84 50.38
N PRO A 633 -10.48 57.91 51.50
CA PRO A 633 -10.76 59.15 52.22
C PRO A 633 -9.49 59.89 52.65
N SER A 634 -9.48 61.22 52.56
CA SER A 634 -8.35 62.03 53.04
C SER A 634 -8.18 61.89 54.57
N PHE A 635 -6.96 61.58 55.00
CA PHE A 635 -6.61 61.28 56.40
C PHE A 635 -6.40 62.54 57.27
N THR A 636 -7.29 63.52 57.16
CA THR A 636 -7.31 64.66 58.09
C THR A 636 -7.86 64.20 59.46
N PRO A 637 -7.24 64.58 60.60
CA PRO A 637 -7.79 64.27 61.91
C PRO A 637 -9.22 64.78 62.03
N SER A 638 -10.15 63.91 62.44
CA SER A 638 -11.56 64.28 62.59
C SER A 638 -11.75 65.43 63.58
N LEU A 639 -12.69 66.32 63.26
CA LEU A 639 -13.10 67.51 64.04
C LEU A 639 -13.41 67.22 65.53
N ILE A 640 -13.61 65.94 65.90
CA ILE A 640 -13.95 65.47 67.24
C ILE A 640 -12.84 65.77 68.27
N ALA A 641 -11.56 65.73 67.86
CA ALA A 641 -10.44 66.06 68.76
C ALA A 641 -10.42 67.56 69.13
N VAL A 642 -10.89 68.43 68.24
CA VAL A 642 -10.98 69.89 68.44
C VAL A 642 -12.19 70.26 69.31
N CYS A 643 -13.29 69.51 69.21
CA CYS A 643 -14.48 69.73 70.04
C CYS A 643 -14.23 69.43 71.54
N LEU A 644 -13.41 68.43 71.85
CA LEU A 644 -13.13 68.03 73.25
C LEU A 644 -12.27 69.06 74.00
N THR A 645 -11.34 69.74 73.34
CA THR A 645 -10.52 70.80 73.97
C THR A 645 -11.28 72.12 74.08
N GLY A 646 -12.15 72.45 73.12
CA GLY A 646 -13.03 73.62 73.19
C GLY A 646 -14.04 73.58 74.34
N LEU A 647 -14.52 72.39 74.72
CA LEU A 647 -15.46 72.19 75.82
C LEU A 647 -14.79 72.42 77.19
N PHE A 648 -13.50 72.09 77.33
CA PHE A 648 -12.72 72.37 78.56
C PHE A 648 -12.43 73.86 78.75
N VAL A 649 -12.14 74.60 77.68
CA VAL A 649 -11.87 76.06 77.77
C VAL A 649 -13.17 76.83 78.01
N SER A 650 -14.28 76.41 77.39
CA SER A 650 -15.60 77.02 77.65
C SER A 650 -16.09 76.73 79.07
N ALA A 651 -15.83 75.54 79.63
CA ALA A 651 -16.11 75.24 81.03
C ALA A 651 -15.26 76.09 82.01
N LEU A 652 -13.98 76.35 81.70
CA LEU A 652 -13.14 77.24 82.52
C LEU A 652 -13.55 78.73 82.43
N VAL A 653 -13.95 79.20 81.25
CA VAL A 653 -14.43 80.59 81.07
C VAL A 653 -15.78 80.80 81.77
N PHE A 654 -16.68 79.81 81.74
CA PHE A 654 -17.93 79.84 82.51
C PHE A 654 -17.72 79.67 84.03
N ALA A 655 -16.66 78.99 84.48
CA ALA A 655 -16.30 78.91 85.89
C ALA A 655 -15.74 80.22 86.45
N SER A 656 -15.06 81.06 85.63
CA SER A 656 -14.53 82.37 86.08
C SER A 656 -15.59 83.47 86.25
N ARG A 657 -16.86 83.20 85.92
CA ARG A 657 -17.98 84.14 86.08
C ARG A 657 -18.97 83.74 87.18
N ARG A 658 -18.59 82.82 88.09
CA ARG A 658 -19.50 82.26 89.09
C ARG A 658 -19.12 82.52 90.56
N GLU A 659 -18.30 83.53 90.81
CA GLU A 659 -18.13 84.12 92.14
C GLU A 659 -18.31 85.64 91.99
N ASP A 660 -19.11 86.23 92.87
CA ASP A 660 -19.56 87.65 92.97
C ASP A 660 -20.99 87.94 92.46
N ASP A 661 -21.93 87.21 93.08
CA ASP A 661 -23.12 87.67 93.83
C ASP A 661 -24.23 88.53 93.20
N GLU A 662 -25.40 87.87 93.03
CA GLU A 662 -26.72 88.46 93.19
C GLU A 662 -27.06 88.59 94.70
N GLU A 663 -27.12 89.81 95.23
CA GLU A 663 -28.26 90.24 96.05
C GLU A 663 -28.28 91.77 96.31
N SER A 664 -29.35 92.40 95.82
CA SER A 664 -29.99 93.61 96.34
C SER A 664 -29.21 94.94 96.40
N PHE A 665 -29.56 95.88 95.51
CA PHE A 665 -29.95 97.25 95.92
C PHE A 665 -30.75 97.90 94.78
N GLU A 666 -32.03 98.20 95.04
CA GLU A 666 -32.87 99.07 94.21
C GLU A 666 -32.50 100.56 94.40
N GLU A 667 -33.00 101.41 93.50
CA GLU A 667 -33.01 102.89 93.45
C GLU A 667 -31.82 103.64 92.79
N GLU A 668 -32.03 103.93 91.50
CA GLU A 668 -32.06 105.27 90.87
C GLU A 668 -31.36 106.45 91.59
N MET A 669 -30.37 107.09 90.94
CA MET A 669 -30.36 108.52 90.56
C MET A 669 -28.95 109.12 90.31
N SER A 670 -28.85 109.81 89.17
CA SER A 670 -28.02 110.99 88.79
C SER A 670 -26.48 110.96 88.80
N ASP A 671 -25.97 111.36 87.62
CA ASP A 671 -24.88 112.31 87.35
C ASP A 671 -23.56 112.15 88.12
N ASP A 672 -22.53 111.66 87.40
CA ASP A 672 -21.38 112.52 87.14
C ASP A 672 -20.61 112.07 85.89
N GLU A 673 -20.77 112.82 84.81
CA GLU A 673 -19.91 112.77 83.64
C GLU A 673 -18.69 113.63 83.91
N SER A 674 -17.60 113.04 84.42
CA SER A 674 -16.27 113.67 84.30
C SER A 674 -15.10 112.68 84.31
N ALA A 675 -14.32 112.78 83.22
CA ALA A 675 -12.93 112.36 83.06
C ALA A 675 -12.60 110.86 82.84
N VAL A 676 -12.87 110.36 81.62
CA VAL A 676 -12.03 109.30 81.03
C VAL A 676 -11.01 109.95 80.09
N SER A 677 -9.73 109.90 80.46
CA SER A 677 -8.62 110.47 79.68
C SER A 677 -8.49 109.79 78.30
N PRO A 678 -8.27 110.55 77.19
CA PRO A 678 -8.01 109.98 75.85
C PRO A 678 -6.85 108.98 75.79
N VAL A 679 -5.96 109.03 76.78
CA VAL A 679 -4.80 108.14 76.91
C VAL A 679 -5.23 106.73 77.36
N ILE A 680 -6.30 106.59 78.15
CA ILE A 680 -6.75 105.27 78.63
C ILE A 680 -7.47 104.49 77.52
N ALA A 681 -8.27 105.16 76.68
CA ALA A 681 -8.94 104.52 75.56
C ALA A 681 -7.96 104.02 74.49
N THR A 682 -6.89 104.78 74.23
CA THR A 682 -5.85 104.37 73.27
C THR A 682 -4.97 103.25 73.83
N ILE A 683 -4.63 103.27 75.13
CA ILE A 683 -3.91 102.16 75.78
C ILE A 683 -4.76 100.88 75.79
N LEU A 684 -6.06 100.96 76.09
CA LEU A 684 -6.95 99.79 76.08
C LEU A 684 -7.17 99.23 74.67
N MET A 685 -7.33 100.08 73.66
CA MET A 685 -7.51 99.61 72.27
C MET A 685 -6.23 98.94 71.73
N VAL A 686 -5.06 99.48 72.05
CA VAL A 686 -3.77 98.86 71.67
C VAL A 686 -3.55 97.58 72.48
N ALA A 687 -3.86 97.56 73.77
CA ALA A 687 -3.74 96.35 74.59
C ALA A 687 -4.67 95.22 74.12
N ILE A 688 -5.93 95.52 73.78
CA ILE A 688 -6.90 94.52 73.29
C ILE A 688 -6.52 94.03 71.89
N THR A 689 -6.04 94.89 71.00
CA THR A 689 -5.60 94.46 69.66
C THR A 689 -4.32 93.64 69.72
N VAL A 690 -3.37 93.96 70.60
CA VAL A 690 -2.17 93.14 70.84
C VAL A 690 -2.55 91.79 71.44
N VAL A 691 -3.45 91.75 72.43
CA VAL A 691 -3.91 90.49 73.03
C VAL A 691 -4.71 89.64 72.04
N LEU A 692 -5.64 90.23 71.27
CA LEU A 692 -6.37 89.50 70.23
C LEU A 692 -5.46 89.02 69.11
N SER A 693 -4.47 89.82 68.69
CA SER A 693 -3.47 89.39 67.71
C SER A 693 -2.58 88.27 68.25
N GLY A 694 -2.24 88.28 69.54
CA GLY A 694 -1.52 87.20 70.20
C GLY A 694 -2.34 85.91 70.29
N VAL A 695 -3.63 85.99 70.63
CA VAL A 695 -4.52 84.82 70.68
C VAL A 695 -4.78 84.26 69.28
N VAL A 696 -5.02 85.13 68.29
CA VAL A 696 -5.17 84.73 66.88
C VAL A 696 -3.87 84.18 66.32
N TYR A 697 -2.70 84.72 66.70
CA TYR A 697 -1.40 84.18 66.32
C TYR A 697 -1.15 82.81 66.94
N VAL A 698 -1.48 82.59 68.21
CA VAL A 698 -1.36 81.26 68.86
C VAL A 698 -2.35 80.26 68.26
N TRP A 699 -3.57 80.69 67.93
CA TRP A 699 -4.54 79.87 67.18
C TRP A 699 -4.04 79.52 65.78
N ALA A 700 -3.57 80.52 65.03
CA ALA A 700 -3.07 80.33 63.67
C ALA A 700 -1.76 79.54 63.65
N ALA A 701 -0.89 79.70 64.65
CA ALA A 701 0.33 78.90 64.81
C ALA A 701 0.00 77.45 65.17
N GLN A 702 -0.99 77.19 66.02
CA GLN A 702 -1.44 75.82 66.32
C GLN A 702 -2.21 75.16 65.17
N LEU A 703 -2.84 75.95 64.29
CA LEU A 703 -3.46 75.48 63.03
C LEU A 703 -2.48 75.39 61.85
N ALA A 704 -1.34 76.10 61.90
CA ALA A 704 -0.29 76.06 60.89
C ALA A 704 0.78 74.99 61.22
N ASP A 705 0.88 74.57 62.48
CA ASP A 705 1.82 73.53 62.96
C ASP A 705 1.19 72.12 62.99
N VAL A 706 0.12 71.88 62.21
CA VAL A 706 -0.38 70.53 61.90
C VAL A 706 0.24 69.98 60.62
N ASP A 707 1.52 70.28 60.37
CA ASP A 707 2.27 69.75 59.22
C ASP A 707 2.72 68.30 59.42
N THR A 708 1.87 67.49 60.04
CA THR A 708 1.93 66.04 59.93
C THR A 708 0.52 65.56 59.58
N LYS A 709 0.26 65.47 58.28
CA LYS A 709 -0.86 64.70 57.73
C LYS A 709 -0.90 63.36 58.45
N GLY A 710 -2.07 62.94 58.93
CA GLY A 710 -2.18 61.68 59.66
C GLY A 710 -1.78 60.52 58.76
N VAL A 711 -0.63 59.91 59.01
CA VAL A 711 -0.20 58.70 58.32
C VAL A 711 -1.25 57.61 58.58
N PRO A 712 -1.73 56.88 57.56
CA PRO A 712 -2.64 55.75 57.75
C PRO A 712 -2.08 54.78 58.79
N ARG A 713 -2.87 54.47 59.83
CA ARG A 713 -2.44 53.53 60.86
C ARG A 713 -2.71 52.11 60.36
N VAL A 714 -1.66 51.49 59.85
CA VAL A 714 -1.62 50.07 59.49
C VAL A 714 -0.67 49.39 60.48
N THR A 715 -1.08 48.25 61.01
CA THR A 715 -0.22 47.42 61.87
C THR A 715 0.27 46.22 61.08
N PHE A 716 1.49 45.79 61.35
CA PHE A 716 2.14 44.69 60.65
C PHE A 716 2.71 43.70 61.66
N THR A 717 2.68 42.42 61.31
CA THR A 717 3.44 41.37 61.98
C THR A 717 4.43 40.79 60.99
N ALA A 718 5.70 40.69 61.39
CA ALA A 718 6.74 40.10 60.57
C ALA A 718 7.08 38.70 61.10
N GLU A 719 7.30 37.76 60.19
CA GLU A 719 7.75 36.41 60.46
C GLU A 719 8.87 36.05 59.47
N ASN A 720 9.89 35.34 59.93
CA ASN A 720 10.90 34.75 59.05
C ASN A 720 10.48 33.29 58.79
N VAL A 721 10.32 32.94 57.52
CA VAL A 721 9.95 31.60 57.06
C VAL A 721 11.17 30.95 56.40
N ASP A 722 11.85 30.11 57.19
CA ASP A 722 12.95 29.24 56.74
C ASP A 722 12.40 27.85 56.45
N THR A 723 12.25 27.57 55.16
CA THR A 723 11.78 26.30 54.61
C THR A 723 12.93 25.31 54.35
N GLY A 724 14.18 25.76 54.49
CA GLY A 724 15.38 25.00 54.13
C GLY A 724 15.66 24.96 52.63
N ASN A 725 14.97 25.78 51.82
CA ASN A 725 15.21 25.95 50.40
C ASN A 725 15.32 27.45 50.08
N LEU A 726 16.48 27.85 49.55
CA LEU A 726 16.84 29.25 49.30
C LEU A 726 15.85 29.97 48.39
N ASP A 727 15.21 29.26 47.46
CA ASP A 727 14.27 29.83 46.50
C ASP A 727 12.92 30.19 47.14
N THR A 728 12.57 29.51 48.23
CA THR A 728 11.29 29.66 48.93
C THR A 728 11.41 30.31 50.30
N ASP A 729 12.63 30.50 50.81
CA ASP A 729 12.88 31.17 52.09
C ASP A 729 12.57 32.67 52.01
N HIS A 730 11.69 33.16 52.87
CA HIS A 730 11.17 34.52 52.79
C HIS A 730 10.82 35.12 54.16
N TRP A 731 10.79 36.46 54.21
CA TRP A 731 10.08 37.18 55.26
C TRP A 731 8.62 37.36 54.87
N LYS A 732 7.72 37.00 55.79
CA LYS A 732 6.28 37.20 55.65
C LYS A 732 5.85 38.37 56.51
N PHE A 733 5.26 39.40 55.90
CA PHE A 733 4.69 40.55 56.58
C PHE A 733 3.16 40.51 56.43
N THR A 734 2.47 40.11 57.50
CA THR A 734 1.00 40.10 57.52
C THR A 734 0.48 41.45 58.01
N VAL A 735 -0.47 42.00 57.28
CA VAL A 735 -1.18 43.22 57.67
C VAL A 735 -2.22 42.88 58.72
N GLY A 736 -2.04 43.44 59.92
CA GLY A 736 -2.94 43.26 61.07
C GLY A 736 -4.21 44.10 60.93
N GLN A 737 -4.37 45.12 61.78
CA GLN A 737 -5.46 46.09 61.66
C GLN A 737 -5.08 47.25 60.72
N SER A 738 -5.94 47.51 59.75
CA SER A 738 -5.96 48.72 58.92
C SER A 738 -7.27 49.49 59.14
N GLN A 739 -7.21 50.82 59.26
CA GLN A 739 -8.39 51.67 59.47
C GLN A 739 -9.25 51.81 58.20
N THR A 740 -8.62 51.71 57.02
CA THR A 740 -9.25 51.84 55.70
C THR A 740 -8.45 51.02 54.70
N ALA A 741 -9.11 50.35 53.76
CA ALA A 741 -8.43 49.70 52.65
C ALA A 741 -7.76 50.75 51.75
N LEU A 742 -6.51 50.51 51.38
CA LEU A 742 -5.71 51.36 50.49
C LEU A 742 -5.72 50.78 49.07
N ALA A 743 -5.49 51.62 48.07
CA ALA A 743 -5.46 51.17 46.68
C ALA A 743 -4.13 50.44 46.40
N THR A 744 -4.18 49.15 46.05
CA THR A 744 -3.01 48.26 45.88
C THR A 744 -2.00 48.83 44.88
N GLN A 745 -2.48 49.41 43.78
CA GLN A 745 -1.65 50.03 42.74
C GLN A 745 -0.91 51.30 43.19
N ALA A 746 -1.22 51.82 44.37
CA ALA A 746 -0.53 52.94 45.01
C ALA A 746 0.35 52.48 46.18
N VAL A 747 0.56 51.18 46.40
CA VAL A 747 1.45 50.66 47.44
C VAL A 747 2.73 50.14 46.79
N PHE A 748 3.87 50.61 47.31
CA PHE A 748 5.21 50.24 46.87
C PHE A 748 5.99 49.64 48.04
N VAL A 749 6.75 48.59 47.75
CA VAL A 749 7.69 47.96 48.69
C VAL A 749 9.08 48.18 48.16
N GLU A 750 9.89 48.91 48.92
CA GLU A 750 11.31 49.10 48.65
C GLU A 750 12.14 48.18 49.56
N VAL A 751 12.96 47.33 48.95
CA VAL A 751 13.88 46.43 49.64
C VAL A 751 15.31 46.90 49.37
N THR A 752 15.96 47.45 50.39
CA THR A 752 17.38 47.83 50.34
C THR A 752 18.22 46.75 51.00
N TYR A 753 19.22 46.22 50.30
CA TYR A 753 20.09 45.15 50.77
C TYR A 753 21.54 45.36 50.30
N THR A 754 22.46 44.58 50.86
CA THR A 754 23.85 44.50 50.35
C THR A 754 23.94 43.32 49.39
N ASP A 755 24.35 43.56 48.16
CA ASP A 755 24.43 42.54 47.12
C ASP A 755 25.63 41.59 47.31
N ALA A 756 25.77 40.60 46.43
CA ALA A 756 26.88 39.64 46.47
C ALA A 756 28.27 40.29 46.27
N ASN A 757 28.34 41.50 45.71
CA ASN A 757 29.57 42.25 45.51
C ASN A 757 29.95 43.13 46.72
N GLY A 758 29.04 43.25 47.70
CA GLY A 758 29.21 44.09 48.88
C GLY A 758 28.73 45.54 48.69
N ASP A 759 28.04 45.83 47.59
CA ASP A 759 27.46 47.14 47.28
C ASP A 759 26.00 47.23 47.75
N SER A 760 25.52 48.43 48.08
CA SER A 760 24.11 48.63 48.45
C SER A 760 23.22 48.66 47.21
N ALA A 761 22.27 47.73 47.12
CA ALA A 761 21.23 47.66 46.12
C ALA A 761 19.86 48.01 46.73
N SER A 762 18.96 48.59 45.93
CA SER A 762 17.57 48.86 46.33
C SER A 762 16.65 48.54 45.17
N GLU A 763 15.58 47.80 45.44
CA GLU A 763 14.54 47.46 44.47
C GLU A 763 13.19 47.93 44.99
N GLU A 764 12.48 48.74 44.18
CA GLU A 764 11.14 49.23 44.47
C GLU A 764 10.13 48.48 43.60
N ILE A 765 9.17 47.80 44.23
CA ILE A 765 8.19 46.95 43.57
C ILE A 765 6.78 47.43 43.90
N ASN A 766 5.94 47.58 42.88
CA ASN A 766 4.52 47.91 43.04
C ASN A 766 3.73 46.63 43.34
N LEU A 767 2.86 46.65 44.36
CA LEU A 767 2.09 45.47 44.75
C LEU A 767 1.03 45.04 43.73
N ALA A 768 0.64 45.92 42.80
CA ALA A 768 -0.25 45.61 41.67
C ALA A 768 0.53 45.33 40.37
N SER A 769 1.83 45.02 40.45
CA SER A 769 2.61 44.65 39.26
C SER A 769 2.13 43.32 38.66
N THR A 770 2.05 43.29 37.34
CA THR A 770 1.77 42.09 36.53
C THR A 770 3.00 41.19 36.36
N ASP A 771 4.17 41.64 36.81
CA ASP A 771 5.44 40.89 36.75
C ASP A 771 5.51 39.83 37.88
N GLN A 772 4.48 39.00 37.99
CA GLN A 772 4.33 37.92 38.97
C GLN A 772 4.47 38.36 40.44
N VAL A 773 4.01 39.58 40.75
CA VAL A 773 3.99 40.10 42.12
C VAL A 773 2.64 39.82 42.79
N TYR A 774 1.56 40.27 42.16
CA TYR A 774 0.21 40.19 42.72
C TYR A 774 -0.39 38.78 42.61
N GLY A 775 -0.80 38.20 43.74
CA GLY A 775 -1.42 36.87 43.79
C GLY A 775 -0.43 35.71 43.74
N PHE A 776 0.86 36.03 43.73
CA PHE A 776 1.95 35.07 43.77
C PHE A 776 2.53 34.95 45.17
N SER A 777 3.35 33.93 45.33
CA SER A 777 4.15 33.66 46.51
C SER A 777 5.58 33.34 46.09
N PRO A 778 6.53 33.29 47.02
CA PRO A 778 7.90 32.88 46.72
C PRO A 778 8.02 31.47 46.14
N PHE A 779 6.97 30.64 46.24
CA PHE A 779 6.94 29.27 45.71
C PHE A 779 6.65 29.18 44.22
N ASN A 780 6.05 30.21 43.62
CA ASN A 780 5.54 30.17 42.24
C ASN A 780 5.88 31.44 41.44
N SER A 781 6.81 32.26 41.94
CA SER A 781 7.30 33.47 41.29
C SER A 781 8.76 33.71 41.61
N ASP A 782 9.50 34.22 40.62
CA ASP A 782 10.89 34.62 40.77
C ASP A 782 11.06 36.04 41.34
N SER A 783 9.97 36.81 41.46
CA SER A 783 10.00 38.16 42.01
C SER A 783 10.55 38.20 43.44
N LEU A 784 11.38 39.21 43.74
CA LEU A 784 11.91 39.47 45.08
C LEU A 784 10.79 39.76 46.09
N VAL A 785 9.74 40.45 45.65
CA VAL A 785 8.55 40.76 46.45
C VAL A 785 7.31 40.20 45.78
N THR A 786 6.50 39.49 46.55
CA THR A 786 5.18 38.99 46.10
C THR A 786 4.10 39.37 47.11
N PHE A 787 2.85 39.35 46.68
CA PHE A 787 1.72 39.87 47.45
C PHE A 787 0.53 38.90 47.43
N GLY A 788 0.19 38.39 48.61
CA GLY A 788 -1.04 37.63 48.85
C GLY A 788 -2.15 38.56 49.33
N ASP A 789 -3.18 38.74 48.51
CA ASP A 789 -4.31 39.63 48.78
C ASP A 789 -5.54 38.86 49.29
N VAL A 790 -6.19 39.40 50.31
CA VAL A 790 -7.56 39.02 50.66
C VAL A 790 -8.53 39.91 49.90
N THR A 791 -8.96 39.44 48.72
CA THR A 791 -9.79 40.22 47.80
C THR A 791 -11.15 40.59 48.38
N GLY A 792 -11.65 41.76 47.97
CA GLY A 792 -13.00 42.23 48.26
C GLY A 792 -13.94 42.08 47.06
N GLU A 793 -15.24 42.29 47.28
CA GLU A 793 -16.25 42.34 46.22
C GLU A 793 -16.82 43.78 46.11
N GLU A 794 -16.77 44.37 44.91
CA GLU A 794 -17.47 45.62 44.58
C GLU A 794 -18.54 45.32 43.52
N GLY A 795 -19.78 45.09 43.97
CA GLY A 795 -20.86 44.68 43.08
C GLY A 795 -20.72 43.20 42.67
N SER A 796 -20.38 42.94 41.41
CA SER A 796 -20.12 41.58 40.88
C SER A 796 -18.65 41.37 40.48
N GLU A 797 -17.78 42.34 40.75
CA GLU A 797 -16.36 42.30 40.41
C GLU A 797 -15.52 42.07 41.66
N THR A 798 -14.51 41.20 41.52
CA THR A 798 -13.49 41.00 42.55
C THR A 798 -12.48 42.14 42.46
N VAL A 799 -12.28 42.86 43.56
CA VAL A 799 -11.38 44.01 43.62
C VAL A 799 -10.25 43.79 44.62
N SER A 800 -9.05 44.20 44.22
CA SER A 800 -7.87 44.24 45.05
C SER A 800 -7.82 45.51 45.89
N SER A 801 -7.47 45.35 47.16
CA SER A 801 -7.20 46.47 48.07
C SER A 801 -6.18 46.07 49.12
N PHE A 802 -5.30 46.97 49.52
CA PHE A 802 -4.35 46.74 50.59
C PHE A 802 -4.96 47.03 51.97
N GLY A 803 -5.27 45.98 52.72
CA GLY A 803 -6.10 45.97 53.91
C GLY A 803 -5.70 44.94 54.96
N SER A 804 -6.61 44.67 55.90
CA SER A 804 -6.34 43.74 57.01
C SER A 804 -6.41 42.30 56.52
N GLY A 805 -5.37 41.51 56.78
CA GLY A 805 -5.29 40.10 56.38
C GLY A 805 -4.37 39.83 55.19
N ASP A 806 -3.88 40.86 54.49
CA ASP A 806 -2.98 40.69 53.35
C ASP A 806 -1.57 40.33 53.80
N ASP A 807 -0.83 39.67 52.92
CA ASP A 807 0.53 39.21 53.15
C ASP A 807 1.48 39.77 52.10
N ILE A 808 2.57 40.41 52.54
CA ILE A 808 3.71 40.74 51.68
C ILE A 808 4.81 39.72 51.96
N PHE A 809 5.32 39.08 50.91
CA PHE A 809 6.45 38.17 51.02
C PHE A 809 7.68 38.80 50.37
N VAL A 810 8.83 38.74 51.06
CA VAL A 810 10.11 39.23 50.56
C VAL A 810 11.12 38.08 50.63
N LYS A 811 11.68 37.65 49.51
CA LYS A 811 12.69 36.58 49.50
C LYS A 811 13.91 36.97 50.34
N THR A 812 14.50 35.99 51.01
CA THR A 812 15.69 36.17 51.84
C THR A 812 17.00 35.99 51.07
N HIS A 813 16.92 35.43 49.86
CA HIS A 813 18.04 35.13 48.98
C HIS A 813 17.74 35.61 47.55
N ILE A 814 18.79 36.00 46.83
CA ILE A 814 18.77 36.29 45.39
C ILE A 814 19.96 35.54 44.76
N ASP A 815 19.73 34.79 43.68
CA ASP A 815 20.76 34.00 42.99
C ASP A 815 21.59 33.10 43.94
N GLY A 816 20.94 32.51 44.94
CA GLY A 816 21.60 31.68 45.97
C GLY A 816 22.44 32.45 47.00
N HIS A 817 22.45 33.78 46.98
CA HIS A 817 23.14 34.63 47.94
C HIS A 817 22.17 35.21 48.97
N ALA A 818 22.49 35.05 50.25
CA ALA A 818 21.68 35.59 51.34
C ALA A 818 21.74 37.11 51.37
N LEU A 819 20.58 37.74 51.55
CA LEU A 819 20.48 39.20 51.66
C LEU A 819 20.98 39.66 53.03
N VAL A 820 21.89 40.64 53.04
CA VAL A 820 22.52 41.16 54.26
C VAL A 820 22.22 42.64 54.45
N GLY A 821 21.93 43.04 55.69
CA GLY A 821 21.66 44.43 56.04
C GLY A 821 20.32 44.93 55.53
N VAL A 822 19.34 44.04 55.43
CA VAL A 822 18.08 44.30 54.72
C VAL A 822 17.22 45.33 55.46
N THR A 823 16.69 46.26 54.67
CA THR A 823 15.71 47.25 55.08
C THR A 823 14.52 47.17 54.14
N VAL A 824 13.34 46.83 54.67
CA VAL A 824 12.08 46.76 53.91
C VAL A 824 11.23 47.97 54.28
N THR A 825 10.84 48.75 53.29
CA THR A 825 10.07 49.99 53.44
C THR A 825 8.78 49.87 52.64
N VAL A 826 7.63 49.96 53.30
CA VAL A 826 6.31 49.94 52.63
C VAL A 826 5.75 51.35 52.59
N THR A 827 5.49 51.86 51.39
CA THR A 827 5.06 53.24 51.16
C THR A 827 3.74 53.26 50.37
N TYR A 828 2.82 54.12 50.79
CA TYR A 828 1.62 54.44 50.03
C TYR A 828 1.85 55.74 49.24
N SER A 829 1.85 55.68 47.91
CA SER A 829 2.12 56.78 47.00
C SER A 829 1.01 56.89 45.93
N PRO A 830 -0.12 57.55 46.24
CA PRO A 830 -1.19 57.74 45.28
C PRO A 830 -0.81 58.78 44.21
N PRO A 831 -1.42 58.75 43.01
CA PRO A 831 -1.09 59.67 41.90
C PRO A 831 -1.27 61.16 42.23
N VAL A 832 -2.11 61.48 43.22
CA VAL A 832 -2.38 62.85 43.70
C VAL A 832 -2.34 62.85 45.22
N GLY A 833 -1.34 63.49 45.82
CA GLY A 833 -1.14 63.56 47.28
C GLY A 833 0.34 63.53 47.66
N ASP A 834 0.65 63.82 48.93
CA ASP A 834 1.97 63.51 49.47
C ASP A 834 1.92 62.06 49.95
N GLY A 835 2.78 61.19 49.41
CA GLY A 835 2.89 59.81 49.83
C GLY A 835 3.19 59.66 51.33
N ALA A 836 2.89 58.50 51.89
CA ALA A 836 3.07 58.21 53.30
C ALA A 836 3.85 56.90 53.50
N LEU A 837 4.88 56.96 54.34
CA LEU A 837 5.57 55.77 54.84
C LEU A 837 4.62 55.02 55.79
N LEU A 838 4.25 53.78 55.46
CA LEU A 838 3.38 52.95 56.30
C LEU A 838 4.18 52.24 57.39
N VAL A 839 5.30 51.62 57.01
CA VAL A 839 6.19 50.91 57.95
C VAL A 839 7.60 50.81 57.37
N LYS A 840 8.59 50.73 58.24
CA LYS A 840 9.99 50.46 57.91
C LYS A 840 10.57 49.41 58.84
N PHE A 841 10.98 48.27 58.30
CA PHE A 841 11.71 47.22 58.99
C PHE A 841 13.20 47.35 58.67
N THR A 842 14.06 47.30 59.68
CA THR A 842 15.52 47.48 59.51
C THR A 842 16.28 46.40 60.22
N GLY A 843 17.38 45.94 59.62
CA GLY A 843 18.28 44.98 60.26
C GLY A 843 17.70 43.56 60.28
N LEU A 844 16.87 43.23 59.29
CA LEU A 844 16.38 41.87 59.09
C LEU A 844 17.57 40.96 58.73
N ALA A 845 17.64 39.82 59.40
CA ALA A 845 18.61 38.77 59.13
C ALA A 845 17.88 37.52 58.65
N TRP A 846 18.44 36.85 57.64
CA TRP A 846 17.84 35.67 57.04
C TRP A 846 17.81 34.47 58.00
N ASP A 847 18.74 34.40 58.96
CA ASP A 847 18.93 33.30 59.92
C ASP A 847 18.34 33.56 61.32
N GLN A 848 17.63 34.68 61.50
CA GLN A 848 17.03 35.07 62.77
C GLN A 848 15.54 35.38 62.61
N PRO A 849 14.72 35.15 63.66
CA PRO A 849 13.32 35.57 63.64
C PRO A 849 13.22 37.09 63.38
N ALA A 850 12.27 37.46 62.51
CA ALA A 850 12.07 38.81 61.99
C ALA A 850 11.69 39.86 63.05
#